data_AF-A0A2E6H370-F1
#
_entry.id   AF-A0A2E6H370-F1
#
_cell.length_a   1.000
_cell.length_b   1.000
_cell.length_c   1.000
_cell.angle_alpha   90.00
_cell.angle_beta   90.00
_cell.angle_gamma   90.00
#
_symmetry.space_group_name_H-M   'P 1'
#
loop_
_entity.id
_entity.type
_entity.pdbx_description
1 polymer ?
#
loop_
_entity_poly.entity_id
_entity_poly.type
_entity_poly.pdbx_seq_one_letter_code
_entity_poly.pdbx_strand_id
1 'polypeptide(L)'
;MTLLSLWGCSSSPFTSPPDREDILDLKKNLISDKQEFIQPIKASNERQAEEFLRANLFLKEKKLHHSCKRFEYLASDTSFPLRQLAWVRSLGACEYPLIRYRKIWDLKKNDLPSWLQEEFVSTSLEVARRLKEKKYEAIFLSKSSRYKKIKKEKLKIVLESLSIAKNSDDEELVDEVTEKLHKLAPRLKKNISSAERFKVGRDYENIRQFDKARVYYRKIIRDPNSNINTKKLAWNRLRLSYKLERQKPTYVHKTKKMVDFFKAKLKRYPKSGRIKRIWVDTSIKYSRALWTQHKREAGRKVLLGLLSYGVNSPNFLTEIHWILGKMKAEEKKFLEAIEQYKIASELPSTNKSLKEKIQWALGWNYFLLGKYEETIEHFKKFYENNESHGFNLKLRFWTAKSYMELGKSIPAKKIYRELTREDPYGYYGIISHVELDKSFSPIDVDERSDYHEDNTLEWLLALEEKELAQTYLKSIQNNFKSTEQILSLLPLYEKVGWYEGGIFKFFKIPVKDRLSAQEEHLTSAFPIPNKEIVLEIAKKYKVPPGLIFSITRQESAFNPVIRSWADAFGLMQLIPERAKELASRHQIPYKVLEDLYDPYINISLGAALLGELKRKFNNNFIQYVASYNASESVVKKWFATKWDGDPIKFIENIPYEETQGYVKLVLRNMITYRRLIFDESFKLKKEMLTNL
;
A
#
# COMPACT_ATOMS: atom_id res chain seq x y z
N MET A 1 -35.85 19.24 -18.22
CA MET A 1 -34.48 19.70 -18.47
C MET A 1 -33.72 18.66 -19.29
N THR A 2 -33.33 19.01 -20.51
CA THR A 2 -32.36 18.26 -21.33
C THR A 2 -30.96 18.43 -20.73
N LEU A 3 -30.07 17.44 -20.88
CA LEU A 3 -28.69 17.50 -20.36
C LEU A 3 -27.91 18.77 -20.80
N LEU A 4 -28.26 19.33 -21.95
CA LEU A 4 -27.70 20.58 -22.48
C LEU A 4 -28.10 21.83 -21.69
N SER A 5 -29.21 21.84 -20.95
CA SER A 5 -29.63 22.99 -20.14
C SER A 5 -28.90 23.09 -18.80
N LEU A 6 -28.04 22.12 -18.46
CA LEU A 6 -27.19 22.14 -17.27
C LEU A 6 -25.84 22.86 -17.52
N TRP A 7 -25.57 23.29 -18.74
CA TRP A 7 -24.25 23.78 -19.18
C TRP A 7 -24.20 25.30 -19.39
N GLY A 8 -25.24 26.03 -18.97
CA GLY A 8 -25.11 27.49 -18.83
C GLY A 8 -24.06 27.77 -17.76
N CYS A 9 -22.90 28.28 -18.16
CA CYS A 9 -21.99 28.99 -17.28
C CYS A 9 -22.77 30.18 -16.67
N SER A 10 -23.49 29.94 -15.58
CA SER A 10 -23.92 31.03 -14.72
C SER A 10 -22.69 31.42 -13.91
N SER A 11 -22.31 32.68 -14.02
CA SER A 11 -21.30 33.37 -13.22
C SER A 11 -21.73 33.55 -11.75
N SER A 12 -22.61 32.67 -11.23
CA SER A 12 -23.05 32.73 -9.85
C SER A 12 -21.95 32.16 -8.96
N PRO A 13 -21.42 32.94 -7.99
CA PRO A 13 -20.43 32.42 -7.07
C PRO A 13 -21.07 31.26 -6.29
N PHE A 14 -20.50 30.07 -6.43
CA PHE A 14 -20.83 28.94 -5.56
C PHE A 14 -20.62 29.37 -4.11
N THR A 15 -21.58 29.09 -3.25
CA THR A 15 -21.55 29.49 -1.84
C THR A 15 -20.92 28.42 -0.96
N SER A 16 -20.26 28.82 0.12
CA SER A 16 -19.78 27.90 1.17
C SER A 16 -20.96 27.19 1.86
N PRO A 17 -20.80 25.97 2.37
CA PRO A 17 -21.86 25.32 3.14
C PRO A 17 -22.14 26.10 4.45
N PRO A 18 -23.31 25.89 5.09
CA PRO A 18 -23.54 26.35 6.45
C PRO A 18 -22.47 25.84 7.41
N ASP A 19 -22.28 26.56 8.51
CA ASP A 19 -21.31 26.17 9.54
C ASP A 19 -21.67 24.81 10.15
N ARG A 20 -20.66 24.15 10.71
CA ARG A 20 -20.81 22.80 11.25
C ARG A 20 -21.90 22.71 12.32
N GLU A 21 -22.03 23.73 13.16
CA GLU A 21 -23.05 23.80 14.21
C GLU A 21 -24.46 23.87 13.61
N ASP A 22 -24.66 24.72 12.60
CA ASP A 22 -25.93 24.83 11.88
C ASP A 22 -26.32 23.50 11.22
N ILE A 23 -25.37 22.82 10.56
CA ILE A 23 -25.63 21.50 9.97
C ILE A 23 -26.04 20.48 11.04
N LEU A 24 -25.39 20.48 12.19
CA LEU A 24 -25.72 19.58 13.30
C LEU A 24 -27.12 19.86 13.85
N ASP A 25 -27.49 21.13 13.98
CA ASP A 25 -28.81 21.52 14.48
C ASP A 25 -29.91 21.26 13.46
N LEU A 26 -29.66 21.50 12.17
CA LEU A 26 -30.54 21.06 11.09
C LEU A 26 -30.81 19.56 11.19
N LYS A 27 -29.76 18.74 11.38
CA LYS A 27 -29.88 17.28 11.52
C LYS A 27 -30.70 16.85 12.73
N LYS A 28 -30.48 17.45 13.90
CA LYS A 28 -31.26 17.16 15.12
C LYS A 28 -32.75 17.46 14.92
N ASN A 29 -33.04 18.50 14.14
CA ASN A 29 -34.39 18.97 13.87
C ASN A 29 -35.03 18.34 12.61
N LEU A 30 -34.36 17.36 11.97
CA LEU A 30 -34.96 16.60 10.87
C LEU A 30 -36.07 15.70 11.40
N ILE A 31 -37.32 16.12 11.18
CA ILE A 31 -38.50 15.31 11.51
C ILE A 31 -38.87 14.45 10.29
N SER A 32 -39.16 13.16 10.54
CA SER A 32 -39.59 12.17 9.54
C SER A 32 -41.04 12.38 9.05
N ASP A 33 -41.72 13.43 9.50
CA ASP A 33 -43.12 13.66 9.18
C ASP A 33 -43.34 14.09 7.73
N LYS A 34 -44.55 13.83 7.22
CA LYS A 34 -44.98 14.10 5.84
C LYS A 34 -45.12 15.60 5.54
N GLN A 35 -44.10 16.40 5.82
CA GLN A 35 -44.09 17.81 5.44
C GLN A 35 -44.03 17.91 3.92
N GLU A 36 -45.11 18.42 3.34
CA GLU A 36 -45.16 18.75 1.92
C GLU A 36 -44.02 19.71 1.57
N PHE A 37 -43.39 19.46 0.43
CA PHE A 37 -42.35 20.35 -0.07
C PHE A 37 -43.00 21.61 -0.61
N ILE A 38 -42.65 22.76 -0.03
CA ILE A 38 -43.00 24.09 -0.52
C ILE A 38 -41.73 24.67 -1.10
N GLN A 39 -41.76 25.03 -2.39
CA GLN A 39 -40.59 25.63 -3.04
C GLN A 39 -40.26 26.97 -2.36
N PRO A 40 -39.02 27.16 -1.88
CA PRO A 40 -38.65 28.38 -1.18
C PRO A 40 -38.60 29.58 -2.12
N ILE A 41 -38.98 30.75 -1.60
CA ILE A 41 -38.99 32.03 -2.32
C ILE A 41 -37.58 32.54 -2.61
N LYS A 42 -36.61 32.24 -1.73
CA LYS A 42 -35.18 32.57 -1.89
C LYS A 42 -34.31 31.38 -1.49
N ALA A 43 -33.29 31.08 -2.29
CA ALA A 43 -32.28 30.08 -1.94
C ALA A 43 -31.32 30.67 -0.88
N SER A 44 -31.08 29.91 0.19
CA SER A 44 -30.01 30.13 1.16
C SER A 44 -29.22 28.83 1.35
N ASN A 45 -27.98 28.92 1.84
CA ASN A 45 -27.12 27.75 2.04
C ASN A 45 -27.74 26.80 3.08
N GLU A 46 -28.28 27.35 4.16
CA GLU A 46 -28.95 26.60 5.22
C GLU A 46 -30.16 25.85 4.67
N ARG A 47 -30.94 26.52 3.82
CA ARG A 47 -32.12 25.90 3.22
C ARG A 47 -31.75 24.82 2.21
N GLN A 48 -30.74 25.05 1.38
CA GLN A 48 -30.24 24.03 0.46
C GLN A 48 -29.72 22.79 1.21
N ALA A 49 -28.96 23.00 2.28
CA ALA A 49 -28.48 21.92 3.14
C ALA A 49 -29.64 21.16 3.80
N GLU A 50 -30.60 21.88 4.38
CA GLU A 50 -31.79 21.29 5.00
C GLU A 50 -32.59 20.44 4.00
N GLU A 51 -32.88 20.96 2.82
CA GLU A 51 -33.65 20.24 1.80
C GLU A 51 -32.88 19.02 1.28
N PHE A 52 -31.56 19.09 1.15
CA PHE A 52 -30.74 17.94 0.75
C PHE A 52 -30.76 16.85 1.82
N LEU A 53 -30.58 17.23 3.09
CA LEU A 53 -30.64 16.32 4.24
C LEU A 53 -32.02 15.64 4.35
N ARG A 54 -33.11 16.41 4.22
CA ARG A 54 -34.48 15.89 4.19
C ARG A 54 -34.71 14.95 3.00
N ALA A 55 -34.23 15.32 1.81
CA ALA A 55 -34.38 14.50 0.61
C ALA A 55 -33.69 13.14 0.78
N ASN A 56 -32.48 13.12 1.36
CA ASN A 56 -31.74 11.90 1.70
C ASN A 56 -32.46 11.06 2.77
N LEU A 57 -32.95 11.69 3.84
CA LEU A 57 -33.71 11.01 4.89
C LEU A 57 -34.93 10.30 4.30
N PHE A 58 -35.74 11.02 3.52
CA PHE A 58 -36.92 10.44 2.86
C PHE A 58 -36.56 9.37 1.84
N LEU A 59 -35.46 9.51 1.11
CA LEU A 59 -34.97 8.46 0.20
C LEU A 59 -34.63 7.19 0.98
N LYS A 60 -33.90 7.31 2.10
CA LYS A 60 -33.54 6.19 2.99
C LYS A 60 -34.77 5.49 3.58
N GLU A 61 -35.80 6.26 3.91
CA GLU A 61 -37.09 5.77 4.39
C GLU A 61 -38.03 5.26 3.28
N LYS A 62 -37.59 5.28 2.02
CA LYS A 62 -38.39 4.93 0.83
C LYS A 62 -39.65 5.80 0.63
N LYS A 63 -39.67 7.01 1.21
CA LYS A 63 -40.70 8.04 0.99
C LYS A 63 -40.40 8.84 -0.28
N LEU A 64 -40.42 8.15 -1.42
CA LEU A 64 -39.91 8.64 -2.71
C LEU A 64 -40.54 9.96 -3.17
N HIS A 65 -41.86 10.14 -3.01
CA HIS A 65 -42.56 11.38 -3.39
C HIS A 65 -42.00 12.63 -2.67
N HIS A 66 -41.73 12.53 -1.37
CA HIS A 66 -41.20 13.64 -0.56
C HIS A 66 -39.73 13.94 -0.88
N SER A 67 -38.97 12.94 -1.31
CA SER A 67 -37.59 13.07 -1.74
C SER A 67 -37.48 13.68 -3.15
N CYS A 68 -38.36 13.27 -4.07
CA CYS A 68 -38.33 13.67 -5.47
C CYS A 68 -38.38 15.19 -5.67
N LYS A 69 -39.41 15.86 -5.14
CA LYS A 69 -39.60 17.31 -5.34
C LYS A 69 -38.40 18.13 -4.83
N ARG A 70 -37.79 17.69 -3.72
CA ARG A 70 -36.62 18.33 -3.11
C ARG A 70 -35.37 18.17 -3.96
N PHE A 71 -35.10 16.95 -4.44
CA PHE A 71 -33.98 16.72 -5.36
C PHE A 71 -34.17 17.42 -6.70
N GLU A 72 -35.38 17.51 -7.24
CA GLU A 72 -35.63 18.29 -8.47
C GLU A 72 -35.39 19.79 -8.27
N TYR A 73 -35.85 20.34 -7.14
CA TYR A 73 -35.54 21.73 -6.76
C TYR A 73 -34.03 21.97 -6.70
N LEU A 74 -33.30 21.17 -5.91
CA LEU A 74 -31.84 21.28 -5.76
C LEU A 74 -31.08 21.03 -7.06
N ALA A 75 -31.57 20.14 -7.92
CA ALA A 75 -30.97 19.88 -9.23
C ALA A 75 -31.13 21.07 -10.20
N SER A 76 -32.21 21.84 -10.04
CA SER A 76 -32.50 23.03 -10.84
C SER A 76 -31.81 24.30 -10.33
N ASP A 77 -31.41 24.31 -9.05
CA ASP A 77 -30.72 25.44 -8.44
C ASP A 77 -29.25 25.50 -8.89
N THR A 78 -28.91 26.50 -9.70
CA THR A 78 -27.56 26.66 -10.25
C THR A 78 -26.53 27.08 -9.21
N SER A 79 -26.96 27.63 -8.07
CA SER A 79 -26.08 28.06 -6.97
C SER A 79 -25.66 26.90 -6.07
N PHE A 80 -26.42 25.79 -6.07
CA PHE A 80 -26.14 24.64 -5.22
C PHE A 80 -24.98 23.79 -5.77
N PRO A 81 -23.83 23.66 -5.06
CA PRO A 81 -22.65 22.96 -5.59
C PRO A 81 -22.90 21.47 -5.88
N LEU A 82 -23.82 20.82 -5.17
CA LEU A 82 -24.17 19.41 -5.37
C LEU A 82 -25.37 19.18 -6.29
N ARG A 83 -25.78 20.16 -7.11
CA ARG A 83 -26.93 20.02 -8.02
C ARG A 83 -26.86 18.82 -8.95
N GLN A 84 -25.67 18.42 -9.40
CA GLN A 84 -25.51 17.22 -10.24
C GLN A 84 -25.74 15.93 -9.44
N LEU A 85 -25.31 15.89 -8.17
CA LEU A 85 -25.62 14.78 -7.26
C LEU A 85 -27.13 14.73 -6.98
N ALA A 86 -27.77 15.88 -6.71
CA ALA A 86 -29.21 15.97 -6.53
C ALA A 86 -29.97 15.49 -7.78
N TRP A 87 -29.51 15.85 -8.98
CA TRP A 87 -30.07 15.34 -10.23
C TRP A 87 -29.93 13.83 -10.35
N VAL A 88 -28.75 13.26 -10.03
CA VAL A 88 -28.56 11.80 -10.03
C VAL A 88 -29.53 11.13 -9.06
N ARG A 89 -29.68 11.66 -7.84
CA ARG A 89 -30.57 11.10 -6.81
C ARG A 89 -32.05 11.29 -7.15
N SER A 90 -32.41 12.35 -7.88
CA SER A 90 -33.78 12.54 -8.37
C SER A 90 -34.21 11.41 -9.32
N LEU A 91 -33.29 10.80 -10.08
CA LEU A 91 -33.60 9.63 -10.91
C LEU A 91 -34.15 8.47 -10.08
N GLY A 92 -33.59 8.26 -8.88
CA GLY A 92 -33.99 7.22 -7.94
C GLY A 92 -35.27 7.54 -7.18
N ALA A 93 -35.43 8.81 -6.79
CA ALA A 93 -36.54 9.30 -5.98
C ALA A 93 -37.82 9.57 -6.79
N CYS A 94 -37.71 10.03 -8.03
CA CYS A 94 -38.86 10.38 -8.85
C CYS A 94 -39.41 9.19 -9.64
N GLU A 95 -40.65 9.32 -10.11
CA GLU A 95 -41.30 8.37 -11.02
C GLU A 95 -41.42 8.97 -12.41
N TYR A 96 -40.31 8.96 -13.16
CA TYR A 96 -40.34 9.44 -14.54
C TYR A 96 -40.96 8.42 -15.50
N PRO A 97 -41.54 8.87 -16.63
CA PRO A 97 -41.95 7.96 -17.70
C PRO A 97 -40.77 7.10 -18.17
N LEU A 98 -41.01 5.81 -18.44
CA LEU A 98 -39.98 4.85 -18.82
C LEU A 98 -39.11 5.31 -20.01
N ILE A 99 -39.74 5.96 -21.01
CA ILE A 99 -39.03 6.53 -22.17
C ILE A 99 -37.96 7.55 -21.76
N ARG A 100 -38.18 8.31 -20.68
CA ARG A 100 -37.21 9.27 -20.14
C ARG A 100 -36.03 8.54 -19.51
N TYR A 101 -36.26 7.47 -18.74
CA TYR A 101 -35.18 6.66 -18.18
C TYR A 101 -34.33 6.02 -19.27
N ARG A 102 -34.95 5.35 -20.25
CA ARG A 102 -34.22 4.73 -21.38
C ARG A 102 -33.39 5.75 -22.14
N LYS A 103 -33.98 6.92 -22.44
CA LYS A 103 -33.24 8.03 -23.06
C LYS A 103 -32.03 8.47 -22.23
N ILE A 104 -32.13 8.50 -20.90
CA ILE A 104 -30.99 8.85 -20.03
C ILE A 104 -29.95 7.72 -20.01
N TRP A 105 -30.38 6.46 -19.96
CA TRP A 105 -29.51 5.30 -19.87
C TRP A 105 -28.77 4.96 -21.17
N ASP A 106 -29.35 5.30 -22.33
CA ASP A 106 -28.82 5.02 -23.67
C ASP A 106 -27.85 6.09 -24.19
N LEU A 107 -27.67 7.20 -23.48
CA LEU A 107 -26.77 8.26 -23.91
C LEU A 107 -25.33 7.75 -24.02
N LYS A 108 -24.81 7.75 -25.25
CA LYS A 108 -23.42 7.40 -25.58
C LYS A 108 -22.46 8.55 -25.29
N LYS A 109 -22.44 9.00 -24.03
CA LYS A 109 -21.44 9.82 -23.34
C LYS A 109 -22.10 10.25 -22.04
N ASN A 110 -21.61 9.77 -20.91
CA ASN A 110 -22.01 10.39 -19.65
C ASN A 110 -21.23 11.69 -19.52
N ASP A 111 -21.91 12.83 -19.72
CA ASP A 111 -21.47 14.17 -19.30
C ASP A 111 -21.37 14.32 -17.77
N LEU A 112 -21.44 13.20 -17.05
CA LEU A 112 -21.36 13.11 -15.61
C LEU A 112 -19.88 12.99 -15.18
N PRO A 113 -19.42 13.85 -14.25
CA PRO A 113 -18.07 13.74 -13.69
C PRO A 113 -17.76 12.34 -13.18
N SER A 114 -16.49 11.93 -13.31
CA SER A 114 -16.03 10.59 -12.94
C SER A 114 -16.39 10.20 -11.51
N TRP A 115 -16.41 11.17 -10.59
CA TRP A 115 -16.73 10.96 -9.18
C TRP A 115 -18.20 10.62 -8.90
N LEU A 116 -19.13 11.05 -9.76
CA LEU A 116 -20.57 10.76 -9.65
C LEU A 116 -20.99 9.48 -10.35
N GLN A 117 -20.09 8.85 -11.13
CA GLN A 117 -20.47 7.69 -11.92
C GLN A 117 -20.90 6.47 -11.09
N GLU A 118 -20.37 6.32 -9.86
CA GLU A 118 -20.77 5.23 -8.97
C GLU A 118 -22.20 5.42 -8.50
N GLU A 119 -22.52 6.62 -8.01
CA GLU A 119 -23.86 7.01 -7.60
C GLU A 119 -24.86 6.79 -8.74
N PHE A 120 -24.54 7.28 -9.94
CA PHE A 120 -25.42 7.11 -11.10
C PHE A 120 -25.68 5.66 -11.45
N VAL A 121 -24.65 4.81 -11.39
CA VAL A 121 -24.80 3.36 -11.64
C VAL A 121 -25.65 2.71 -10.55
N SER A 122 -25.42 3.06 -9.29
CA SER A 122 -26.19 2.54 -8.15
C SER A 122 -27.66 2.91 -8.25
N THR A 123 -27.95 4.20 -8.41
CA THR A 123 -29.30 4.74 -8.54
C THR A 123 -30.02 4.15 -9.75
N SER A 124 -29.35 4.08 -10.91
CA SER A 124 -29.96 3.52 -12.12
C SER A 124 -30.24 2.02 -12.00
N LEU A 125 -29.39 1.26 -11.28
CA LEU A 125 -29.63 -0.14 -11.00
C LEU A 125 -30.90 -0.34 -10.15
N GLU A 126 -31.09 0.47 -9.11
CA GLU A 126 -32.29 0.41 -8.28
C GLU A 126 -33.56 0.74 -9.05
N VAL A 127 -33.52 1.78 -9.89
CA VAL A 127 -34.64 2.16 -10.76
C VAL A 127 -34.96 1.04 -11.76
N ALA A 128 -33.95 0.49 -12.44
CA ALA A 128 -34.15 -0.60 -13.39
C ALA A 128 -34.77 -1.84 -12.72
N ARG A 129 -34.36 -2.18 -11.49
CA ARG A 129 -34.98 -3.25 -10.67
C ARG A 129 -36.44 -2.96 -10.36
N ARG A 130 -36.74 -1.74 -9.90
CA ARG A 130 -38.11 -1.29 -9.57
C ARG A 130 -39.04 -1.36 -10.77
N LEU A 131 -38.56 -0.92 -11.94
CA LEU A 131 -39.29 -0.95 -13.21
C LEU A 131 -39.26 -2.32 -13.91
N LYS A 132 -38.56 -3.31 -13.35
CA LYS A 132 -38.36 -4.66 -13.92
C LYS A 132 -37.72 -4.66 -15.32
N GLU A 133 -36.90 -3.65 -15.63
CA GLU A 133 -36.18 -3.49 -16.89
C GLU A 133 -34.91 -4.35 -16.91
N LYS A 134 -35.04 -5.62 -17.30
CA LYS A 134 -33.96 -6.63 -17.19
C LYS A 134 -32.68 -6.27 -17.92
N LYS A 135 -32.79 -5.72 -19.13
CA LYS A 135 -31.64 -5.25 -19.92
C LYS A 135 -30.80 -4.24 -19.12
N TYR A 136 -31.44 -3.18 -18.63
CA TYR A 136 -30.75 -2.12 -17.89
C TYR A 136 -30.30 -2.58 -16.50
N GLU A 137 -31.08 -3.44 -15.83
CA GLU A 137 -30.68 -4.08 -14.58
C GLU A 137 -29.34 -4.82 -14.77
N ALA A 138 -29.22 -5.66 -15.81
CA ALA A 138 -27.98 -6.37 -16.12
C ALA A 138 -26.82 -5.42 -16.46
N ILE A 139 -27.07 -4.37 -17.27
CA ILE A 139 -26.05 -3.37 -17.64
C ILE A 139 -25.51 -2.65 -16.39
N PHE A 140 -26.38 -2.11 -15.54
CA PHE A 140 -25.94 -1.35 -14.37
C PHE A 140 -25.33 -2.25 -13.30
N LEU A 141 -25.87 -3.47 -13.12
CA LEU A 141 -25.25 -4.44 -12.22
C LEU A 141 -23.85 -4.81 -12.70
N SER A 142 -23.65 -5.09 -13.99
CA SER A 142 -22.33 -5.27 -14.58
C SER A 142 -21.45 -4.06 -14.29
N LYS A 143 -21.88 -2.85 -14.62
CA LYS A 143 -21.11 -1.62 -14.40
C LYS A 143 -20.71 -1.44 -12.94
N SER A 144 -21.56 -1.79 -11.98
CA SER A 144 -21.29 -1.67 -10.54
C SER A 144 -20.06 -2.47 -10.09
N SER A 145 -19.72 -3.55 -10.81
CA SER A 145 -18.55 -4.38 -10.50
C SER A 145 -17.23 -3.63 -10.55
N ARG A 146 -17.16 -2.47 -11.24
CA ARG A 146 -15.92 -1.68 -11.37
C ARG A 146 -15.51 -1.02 -10.04
N TYR A 147 -16.49 -0.76 -9.18
CA TYR A 147 -16.31 -0.03 -7.92
C TYR A 147 -15.99 -0.91 -6.72
N LYS A 148 -16.25 -2.22 -6.83
CA LYS A 148 -15.78 -3.15 -5.79
C LYS A 148 -14.26 -3.25 -5.83
N LYS A 149 -13.62 -3.42 -4.67
CA LYS A 149 -12.16 -3.59 -4.59
C LYS A 149 -11.78 -5.08 -4.56
N ILE A 150 -12.62 -5.91 -3.96
CA ILE A 150 -12.38 -7.35 -3.78
C ILE A 150 -12.79 -8.12 -5.03
N LYS A 151 -11.87 -8.93 -5.58
CA LYS A 151 -12.10 -9.67 -6.83
C LYS A 151 -13.29 -10.64 -6.75
N LYS A 152 -13.50 -11.29 -5.61
CA LYS A 152 -14.62 -12.24 -5.40
C LYS A 152 -15.97 -11.55 -5.52
N GLU A 153 -16.10 -10.34 -4.96
CA GLU A 153 -17.33 -9.52 -5.08
C GLU A 153 -17.58 -9.11 -6.52
N LYS A 154 -16.54 -8.65 -7.25
CA LYS A 154 -16.64 -8.36 -8.69
C LYS A 154 -17.19 -9.55 -9.45
N LEU A 155 -16.68 -10.74 -9.14
CA LEU A 155 -17.08 -11.97 -9.83
C LEU A 155 -18.53 -12.33 -9.53
N LYS A 156 -18.96 -12.23 -8.26
CA LYS A 156 -20.35 -12.45 -7.86
C LYS A 156 -21.29 -11.53 -8.64
N ILE A 157 -21.00 -10.23 -8.68
CA ILE A 157 -21.79 -9.23 -9.39
C ILE A 157 -21.88 -9.52 -10.90
N VAL A 158 -20.75 -9.86 -11.54
CA VAL A 158 -20.74 -10.13 -12.99
C VAL A 158 -21.48 -11.43 -13.32
N LEU A 159 -21.40 -12.46 -12.48
CA LEU A 159 -22.18 -13.69 -12.66
C LEU A 159 -23.68 -13.47 -12.51
N GLU A 160 -24.09 -12.67 -11.51
CA GLU A 160 -25.49 -12.28 -11.32
C GLU A 160 -26.00 -11.46 -12.52
N SER A 161 -25.22 -10.48 -12.96
CA SER A 161 -25.51 -9.69 -14.16
C SER A 161 -25.66 -10.55 -15.41
N LEU A 162 -24.80 -11.56 -15.60
CA LEU A 162 -24.93 -12.50 -16.72
C LEU A 162 -26.22 -13.32 -16.64
N SER A 163 -26.63 -13.73 -15.44
CA SER A 163 -27.89 -14.44 -15.25
C SER A 163 -29.09 -13.57 -15.62
N ILE A 164 -29.04 -12.27 -15.31
CA ILE A 164 -30.11 -11.33 -15.63
C ILE A 164 -30.12 -11.01 -17.13
N ALA A 165 -28.94 -10.84 -17.76
CA ALA A 165 -28.81 -10.59 -19.19
C ALA A 165 -29.41 -11.74 -20.03
N LYS A 166 -29.21 -12.99 -19.59
CA LYS A 166 -29.84 -14.15 -20.24
C LYS A 166 -31.37 -14.13 -20.22
N ASN A 167 -31.96 -13.35 -19.32
CA ASN A 167 -33.40 -13.17 -19.17
C ASN A 167 -33.88 -11.83 -19.75
N SER A 168 -33.05 -11.12 -20.53
CA SER A 168 -33.38 -9.79 -21.08
C SER A 168 -33.58 -9.75 -22.60
N ASP A 169 -33.63 -10.92 -23.26
CA ASP A 169 -33.76 -11.08 -24.72
C ASP A 169 -32.73 -10.26 -25.54
N ASP A 170 -31.55 -9.99 -24.97
CA ASP A 170 -30.48 -9.17 -25.57
C ASP A 170 -29.19 -9.99 -25.65
N GLU A 171 -28.98 -10.63 -26.81
CA GLU A 171 -27.82 -11.51 -27.04
C GLU A 171 -26.49 -10.74 -27.02
N GLU A 172 -26.46 -9.50 -27.53
CA GLU A 172 -25.27 -8.65 -27.52
C GLU A 172 -24.83 -8.36 -26.08
N LEU A 173 -25.77 -8.07 -25.19
CA LEU A 173 -25.50 -7.87 -23.77
C LEU A 173 -24.98 -9.14 -23.09
N VAL A 174 -25.55 -10.31 -23.42
CA VAL A 174 -25.05 -11.60 -22.90
C VAL A 174 -23.58 -11.80 -23.31
N ASP A 175 -23.23 -11.49 -24.54
CA ASP A 175 -21.85 -11.58 -25.04
C ASP A 175 -20.93 -10.56 -24.36
N GLU A 176 -21.35 -9.31 -24.19
CA GLU A 176 -20.57 -8.28 -23.49
C GLU A 176 -20.26 -8.70 -22.05
N VAL A 177 -21.26 -9.13 -21.29
CA VAL A 177 -21.11 -9.55 -19.91
C VAL A 177 -20.28 -10.84 -19.82
N THR A 178 -20.44 -11.76 -20.77
CA THR A 178 -19.62 -12.98 -20.87
C THR A 178 -18.15 -12.65 -21.14
N GLU A 179 -17.86 -11.70 -22.04
CA GLU A 179 -16.50 -11.27 -22.31
C GLU A 179 -15.86 -10.63 -21.06
N LYS A 180 -16.63 -9.81 -20.33
CA LYS A 180 -16.20 -9.22 -19.06
C LYS A 180 -15.97 -10.28 -17.98
N LEU A 181 -16.85 -11.26 -17.85
CA LEU A 181 -16.67 -12.42 -16.96
C LEU A 181 -15.36 -13.12 -17.27
N HIS A 182 -15.07 -13.35 -18.54
CA HIS A 182 -13.87 -14.03 -18.98
C HIS A 182 -12.59 -13.18 -18.81
N LYS A 183 -12.67 -11.85 -18.92
CA LYS A 183 -11.55 -10.95 -18.58
C LYS A 183 -11.24 -11.00 -17.09
N LEU A 184 -12.28 -11.03 -16.24
CA LEU A 184 -12.15 -11.08 -14.78
C LEU A 184 -11.70 -12.47 -14.28
N ALA A 185 -12.25 -13.52 -14.86
CA ALA A 185 -12.11 -14.91 -14.47
C ALA A 185 -11.81 -15.81 -15.70
N PRO A 186 -10.63 -15.69 -16.33
CA PRO A 186 -10.28 -16.45 -17.54
C PRO A 186 -10.43 -17.96 -17.39
N ARG A 187 -10.36 -18.49 -16.15
CA ARG A 187 -10.54 -19.91 -15.87
C ARG A 187 -11.95 -20.45 -16.19
N LEU A 188 -12.94 -19.57 -16.37
CA LEU A 188 -14.32 -19.95 -16.67
C LEU A 188 -14.59 -20.13 -18.17
N LYS A 189 -13.63 -19.77 -19.03
CA LYS A 189 -13.73 -20.05 -20.47
C LYS A 189 -13.76 -21.56 -20.72
N LYS A 190 -14.71 -22.02 -21.54
CA LYS A 190 -14.82 -23.43 -21.98
C LYS A 190 -13.58 -23.87 -22.78
N ASN A 191 -13.17 -23.05 -23.75
CA ASN A 191 -12.03 -23.32 -24.63
C ASN A 191 -10.90 -22.35 -24.32
N ILE A 192 -9.81 -22.86 -23.71
CA ILE A 192 -8.65 -22.05 -23.32
C ILE A 192 -7.55 -22.18 -24.37
N SER A 193 -7.27 -21.10 -25.09
CA SER A 193 -6.20 -21.05 -26.08
C SER A 193 -4.81 -21.08 -25.44
N SER A 194 -3.78 -21.42 -26.21
CA SER A 194 -2.37 -21.42 -25.74
C SER A 194 -1.92 -20.06 -25.19
N ALA A 195 -2.39 -18.95 -25.80
CA ALA A 195 -2.06 -17.59 -25.39
C ALA A 195 -2.65 -17.22 -24.01
N GLU A 196 -3.78 -17.82 -23.63
CA GLU A 196 -4.51 -17.49 -22.41
C GLU A 196 -4.06 -18.30 -21.19
N ARG A 197 -3.37 -19.43 -21.39
CA ARG A 197 -2.93 -20.32 -20.32
C ARG A 197 -2.23 -19.59 -19.17
N PHE A 198 -1.44 -18.56 -19.46
CA PHE A 198 -0.75 -17.81 -18.41
C PHE A 198 -1.73 -17.02 -17.54
N LYS A 199 -2.71 -16.34 -18.17
CA LYS A 199 -3.76 -15.59 -17.48
C LYS A 199 -4.64 -16.52 -16.65
N VAL A 200 -5.01 -17.70 -17.18
CA VAL A 200 -5.76 -18.72 -16.44
C VAL A 200 -4.97 -19.25 -15.24
N GLY A 201 -3.68 -19.54 -15.42
CA GLY A 201 -2.81 -19.97 -14.32
C GLY A 201 -2.76 -18.91 -13.21
N ARG A 202 -2.59 -17.62 -13.58
CA ARG A 202 -2.63 -16.50 -12.61
C ARG A 202 -3.99 -16.35 -11.94
N ASP A 203 -5.09 -16.60 -12.64
CA ASP A 203 -6.43 -16.55 -12.05
C ASP A 203 -6.61 -17.61 -10.96
N TYR A 204 -6.25 -18.88 -11.23
CA TYR A 204 -6.24 -19.93 -10.22
C TYR A 204 -5.31 -19.62 -9.05
N GLU A 205 -4.13 -19.07 -9.32
CA GLU A 205 -3.18 -18.68 -8.27
C GLU A 205 -3.76 -17.58 -7.37
N ASN A 206 -4.46 -16.60 -7.95
CA ASN A 206 -5.07 -15.52 -7.18
C ASN A 206 -6.20 -16.02 -6.26
N ILE A 207 -6.93 -17.08 -6.62
CA ILE A 207 -7.91 -17.72 -5.74
C ILE A 207 -7.31 -18.86 -4.91
N ARG A 208 -5.97 -18.91 -4.80
CA ARG A 208 -5.20 -19.90 -4.02
C ARG A 208 -5.44 -21.36 -4.42
N GLN A 209 -5.90 -21.62 -5.65
CA GLN A 209 -5.94 -22.97 -6.24
C GLN A 209 -4.61 -23.29 -6.94
N PHE A 210 -3.53 -23.35 -6.16
CA PHE A 210 -2.15 -23.43 -6.66
C PHE A 210 -1.90 -24.68 -7.51
N ASP A 211 -2.48 -25.84 -7.19
CA ASP A 211 -2.35 -27.04 -8.02
C ASP A 211 -2.83 -26.82 -9.45
N LYS A 212 -4.02 -26.25 -9.59
CA LYS A 212 -4.59 -25.92 -10.91
C LYS A 212 -3.72 -24.89 -11.62
N ALA A 213 -3.27 -23.84 -10.92
CA ALA A 213 -2.36 -22.85 -11.51
C ALA A 213 -1.09 -23.49 -12.09
N ARG A 214 -0.47 -24.42 -11.34
CA ARG A 214 0.75 -25.13 -11.73
C ARG A 214 0.56 -25.99 -12.97
N VAL A 215 -0.62 -26.57 -13.18
CA VAL A 215 -0.94 -27.31 -14.42
C VAL A 215 -0.77 -26.41 -15.64
N TYR A 216 -1.33 -25.18 -15.61
CA TYR A 216 -1.21 -24.24 -16.72
C TYR A 216 0.23 -23.77 -16.95
N TYR A 217 0.99 -23.48 -15.89
CA TYR A 217 2.39 -23.12 -16.04
C TYR A 217 3.22 -24.24 -16.68
N ARG A 218 2.97 -25.51 -16.31
CA ARG A 218 3.64 -26.65 -16.94
C ARG A 218 3.25 -26.81 -18.41
N LYS A 219 1.98 -26.59 -18.78
CA LYS A 219 1.54 -26.60 -20.18
C LYS A 219 2.33 -25.58 -21.01
N ILE A 220 2.50 -24.35 -20.54
CA ILE A 220 3.29 -23.30 -21.21
C ILE A 220 4.77 -23.69 -21.35
N ILE A 221 5.37 -24.22 -20.30
CA ILE A 221 6.79 -24.61 -20.30
C ILE A 221 7.04 -25.71 -21.35
N ARG A 222 6.13 -26.69 -21.44
CA ARG A 222 6.22 -27.84 -22.36
C ARG A 222 5.86 -27.49 -23.81
N ASP A 223 5.01 -26.48 -24.02
CA ASP A 223 4.56 -26.06 -25.36
C ASP A 223 5.75 -25.62 -26.25
N PRO A 224 6.04 -26.29 -27.38
CA PRO A 224 7.15 -25.93 -28.26
C PRO A 224 6.97 -24.56 -28.92
N ASN A 225 5.72 -24.13 -29.14
CA ASN A 225 5.37 -22.89 -29.81
C ASN A 225 5.40 -21.67 -28.85
N SER A 226 5.49 -21.91 -27.55
CA SER A 226 5.58 -20.82 -26.58
C SER A 226 6.96 -20.15 -26.61
N ASN A 227 6.99 -18.83 -26.75
CA ASN A 227 8.24 -18.08 -26.79
C ASN A 227 9.00 -18.13 -25.45
N ILE A 228 10.31 -17.86 -25.51
CA ILE A 228 11.22 -18.01 -24.37
C ILE A 228 10.89 -17.11 -23.16
N ASN A 229 10.34 -15.91 -23.40
CA ASN A 229 9.97 -14.98 -22.34
C ASN A 229 8.72 -15.48 -21.61
N THR A 230 7.72 -15.97 -22.34
CA THR A 230 6.52 -16.59 -21.76
C THR A 230 6.88 -17.82 -20.94
N LYS A 231 7.84 -18.64 -21.41
CA LYS A 231 8.38 -19.75 -20.61
C LYS A 231 9.09 -19.28 -19.33
N LYS A 232 9.87 -18.20 -19.39
CA LYS A 232 10.49 -17.57 -18.22
C LYS A 232 9.44 -17.12 -17.20
N LEU A 233 8.37 -16.47 -17.66
CA LEU A 233 7.26 -16.04 -16.80
C LEU A 233 6.56 -17.23 -16.15
N ALA A 234 6.25 -18.28 -16.92
CA ALA A 234 5.63 -19.49 -16.40
C ALA A 234 6.51 -20.22 -15.37
N TRP A 235 7.82 -20.36 -15.63
CA TRP A 235 8.76 -20.91 -14.65
C TRP A 235 8.82 -20.09 -13.36
N ASN A 236 8.84 -18.76 -13.48
CA ASN A 236 8.84 -17.87 -12.32
C ASN A 236 7.58 -18.05 -11.47
N ARG A 237 6.39 -18.11 -12.07
CA ARG A 237 5.16 -18.36 -11.30
C ARG A 237 5.08 -19.78 -10.76
N LEU A 238 5.52 -20.78 -11.53
CA LEU A 238 5.58 -22.17 -11.08
C LEU A 238 6.41 -22.30 -9.80
N ARG A 239 7.65 -21.79 -9.76
CA ARG A 239 8.45 -21.84 -8.53
C ARG A 239 7.80 -21.02 -7.41
N LEU A 240 7.32 -19.80 -7.69
CA LEU A 240 6.76 -18.90 -6.68
C LEU A 240 5.48 -19.45 -6.03
N SER A 241 4.63 -20.17 -6.77
CA SER A 241 3.44 -20.81 -6.20
C SER A 241 3.77 -21.74 -5.01
N TYR A 242 4.85 -22.53 -5.12
CA TYR A 242 5.35 -23.34 -4.00
C TYR A 242 5.86 -22.49 -2.82
N LYS A 243 6.46 -21.32 -3.11
CA LYS A 243 6.92 -20.40 -2.06
C LYS A 243 5.74 -19.79 -1.29
N LEU A 244 4.65 -19.46 -1.99
CA LEU A 244 3.42 -18.94 -1.39
C LEU A 244 2.75 -19.99 -0.48
N GLU A 245 2.75 -21.27 -0.89
CA GLU A 245 2.34 -22.41 -0.04
C GLU A 245 3.39 -22.81 1.02
N ARG A 246 4.40 -21.97 1.27
CA ARG A 246 5.49 -22.21 2.25
C ARG A 246 6.34 -23.47 2.01
N GLN A 247 6.28 -24.08 0.83
CA GLN A 247 7.11 -25.22 0.42
C GLN A 247 8.51 -24.77 -0.06
N LYS A 248 9.32 -24.20 0.85
CA LYS A 248 10.64 -23.62 0.53
C LYS A 248 11.62 -24.62 -0.14
N PRO A 249 11.74 -25.89 0.28
CA PRO A 249 12.63 -26.85 -0.40
C PRO A 249 12.20 -27.08 -1.86
N THR A 250 10.90 -27.23 -2.10
CA THR A 250 10.34 -27.39 -3.44
C THR A 250 10.56 -26.16 -4.30
N TYR A 251 10.43 -24.95 -3.73
CA TYR A 251 10.77 -23.70 -4.41
C TYR A 251 12.23 -23.69 -4.91
N VAL A 252 13.19 -24.07 -4.06
CA VAL A 252 14.62 -24.14 -4.45
C VAL A 252 14.82 -25.18 -5.55
N HIS A 253 14.24 -26.37 -5.40
CA HIS A 253 14.33 -27.44 -6.40
C HIS A 253 13.74 -27.02 -7.76
N LYS A 254 12.56 -26.36 -7.79
CA LYS A 254 11.98 -25.85 -9.04
C LYS A 254 12.79 -24.69 -9.62
N THR A 255 13.44 -23.88 -8.79
CA THR A 255 14.37 -22.83 -9.24
C THR A 255 15.58 -23.44 -9.94
N LYS A 256 16.14 -24.54 -9.41
CA LYS A 256 17.20 -25.31 -10.09
C LYS A 256 16.74 -25.83 -11.45
N LYS A 257 15.56 -26.47 -11.50
CA LYS A 257 14.99 -26.98 -12.77
C LYS A 257 14.80 -25.88 -13.82
N MET A 258 14.45 -24.67 -13.41
CA MET A 258 14.39 -23.50 -14.30
C MET A 258 15.77 -23.15 -14.86
N VAL A 259 16.81 -23.12 -14.03
CA VAL A 259 18.20 -22.87 -14.47
C VAL A 259 18.65 -23.93 -15.47
N ASP A 260 18.44 -25.21 -15.15
CA ASP A 260 18.83 -26.33 -16.00
C ASP A 260 18.12 -26.26 -17.37
N PHE A 261 16.84 -25.88 -17.39
CA PHE A 261 16.07 -25.67 -18.62
C PHE A 261 16.68 -24.58 -19.51
N PHE A 262 17.01 -23.41 -18.95
CA PHE A 262 17.59 -22.32 -19.75
C PHE A 262 19.04 -22.60 -20.14
N LYS A 263 19.80 -23.35 -19.33
CA LYS A 263 21.14 -23.82 -19.70
C LYS A 263 21.08 -24.76 -20.91
N ALA A 264 20.14 -25.71 -20.91
CA ALA A 264 19.93 -26.60 -22.06
C ALA A 264 19.53 -25.83 -23.32
N LYS A 265 18.69 -24.80 -23.20
CA LYS A 265 18.36 -23.90 -24.33
C LYS A 265 19.57 -23.10 -24.80
N LEU A 266 20.42 -22.62 -23.90
CA LEU A 266 21.65 -21.93 -24.26
C LEU A 266 22.61 -22.85 -25.03
N LYS A 267 22.74 -24.12 -24.63
CA LYS A 267 23.54 -25.12 -25.36
C LYS A 267 23.05 -25.31 -26.81
N ARG A 268 21.73 -25.29 -27.03
CA ARG A 268 21.13 -25.39 -28.37
C ARG A 268 21.25 -24.09 -29.19
N TYR A 269 21.30 -22.94 -28.54
CA TYR A 269 21.33 -21.62 -29.18
C TYR A 269 22.45 -20.73 -28.57
N PRO A 270 23.73 -21.11 -28.74
CA PRO A 270 24.85 -20.49 -28.01
C PRO A 270 25.06 -19.01 -28.34
N LYS A 271 24.75 -18.58 -29.57
CA LYS A 271 24.85 -17.18 -30.01
C LYS A 271 23.71 -16.29 -29.48
N SER A 272 22.69 -16.85 -28.81
CA SER A 272 21.55 -16.07 -28.31
C SER A 272 21.90 -15.29 -27.04
N GLY A 273 22.26 -14.02 -27.20
CA GLY A 273 22.49 -13.11 -26.07
C GLY A 273 21.27 -12.99 -25.14
N ARG A 274 20.04 -13.11 -25.67
CA ARG A 274 18.80 -13.13 -24.88
C ARG A 274 18.74 -14.35 -23.94
N ILE A 275 19.00 -15.55 -24.46
CA ILE A 275 18.98 -16.78 -23.64
C ILE A 275 20.13 -16.76 -22.63
N LYS A 276 21.33 -16.31 -23.02
CA LYS A 276 22.47 -16.13 -22.10
C LYS A 276 22.08 -15.23 -20.92
N ARG A 277 21.48 -14.05 -21.18
CA ARG A 277 20.99 -13.15 -20.12
C ARG A 277 19.95 -13.81 -19.21
N ILE A 278 18.99 -14.56 -19.76
CA ILE A 278 17.97 -15.26 -18.95
C ILE A 278 18.61 -16.34 -18.07
N TRP A 279 19.54 -17.13 -18.61
CA TRP A 279 20.23 -18.17 -17.85
C TRP A 279 21.08 -17.58 -16.72
N VAL A 280 21.82 -16.50 -16.96
CA VAL A 280 22.59 -15.79 -15.92
C VAL A 280 21.66 -15.26 -14.83
N ASP A 281 20.61 -14.51 -15.20
CA ASP A 281 19.60 -13.97 -14.27
C ASP A 281 18.94 -15.07 -13.41
N THR A 282 18.57 -16.20 -14.03
CA THR A 282 17.96 -17.32 -13.31
C THR A 282 18.97 -18.05 -12.40
N SER A 283 20.26 -18.10 -12.78
CA SER A 283 21.32 -18.68 -11.97
C SER A 283 21.63 -17.84 -10.73
N ILE A 284 21.66 -16.50 -10.86
CA ILE A 284 21.78 -15.59 -9.71
C ILE A 284 20.59 -15.77 -8.77
N LYS A 285 19.36 -15.89 -9.30
CA LYS A 285 18.16 -16.20 -8.49
C LYS A 285 18.25 -17.54 -7.76
N TYR A 286 18.83 -18.55 -8.39
CA TYR A 286 19.06 -19.85 -7.76
C TYR A 286 20.10 -19.76 -6.64
N SER A 287 21.21 -19.05 -6.87
CA SER A 287 22.20 -18.78 -5.82
C SER A 287 21.58 -18.10 -4.61
N ARG A 288 20.78 -17.04 -4.82
CA ARG A 288 20.02 -16.39 -3.73
C ARG A 288 19.06 -17.34 -3.03
N ALA A 289 18.35 -18.18 -3.79
CA ALA A 289 17.42 -19.16 -3.20
C ALA A 289 18.16 -20.17 -2.30
N LEU A 290 19.34 -20.66 -2.72
CA LEU A 290 20.21 -21.51 -1.90
C LEU A 290 20.70 -20.79 -0.65
N TRP A 291 21.15 -19.54 -0.81
CA TRP A 291 21.62 -18.71 0.30
C TRP A 291 20.54 -18.52 1.36
N THR A 292 19.30 -18.20 0.97
CA THR A 292 18.17 -18.07 1.89
C THR A 292 17.77 -19.38 2.59
N GLN A 293 18.25 -20.53 2.13
CA GLN A 293 18.08 -21.83 2.77
C GLN A 293 19.36 -22.30 3.49
N HIS A 294 20.25 -21.36 3.81
CA HIS A 294 21.53 -21.61 4.49
C HIS A 294 22.50 -22.51 3.71
N LYS A 295 22.28 -22.74 2.41
CA LYS A 295 23.18 -23.49 1.51
C LYS A 295 24.19 -22.56 0.83
N ARG A 296 24.96 -21.84 1.65
CA ARG A 296 25.88 -20.75 1.22
C ARG A 296 26.93 -21.23 0.22
N GLU A 297 27.67 -22.29 0.52
CA GLU A 297 28.71 -22.82 -0.39
C GLU A 297 28.15 -23.24 -1.76
N ALA A 298 26.97 -23.88 -1.77
CA ALA A 298 26.31 -24.22 -3.03
C ALA A 298 25.92 -22.96 -3.82
N GLY A 299 25.42 -21.92 -3.14
CA GLY A 299 25.11 -20.63 -3.75
C GLY A 299 26.35 -19.93 -4.31
N ARG A 300 27.45 -19.94 -3.56
CA ARG A 300 28.75 -19.39 -3.99
C ARG A 300 29.28 -20.10 -5.22
N LYS A 301 29.27 -21.44 -5.23
CA LYS A 301 29.71 -22.26 -6.38
C LYS A 301 28.95 -21.91 -7.66
N VAL A 302 27.66 -21.60 -7.56
CA VAL A 302 26.86 -21.13 -8.71
C VAL A 302 27.40 -19.80 -9.26
N LEU A 303 27.71 -18.84 -8.39
CA LEU A 303 28.20 -17.52 -8.79
C LEU A 303 29.61 -17.58 -9.38
N LEU A 304 30.52 -18.32 -8.73
CA LEU A 304 31.87 -18.54 -9.25
C LEU A 304 31.83 -19.23 -10.62
N GLY A 305 30.94 -20.21 -10.81
CA GLY A 305 30.73 -20.84 -12.12
C GLY A 305 30.22 -19.89 -13.21
N LEU A 306 29.51 -18.81 -12.86
CA LEU A 306 29.13 -17.76 -13.81
C LEU A 306 30.33 -16.89 -14.19
N LEU A 307 31.20 -16.56 -13.23
CA LEU A 307 32.45 -15.82 -13.50
C LEU A 307 33.37 -16.63 -14.42
N SER A 308 33.59 -17.92 -14.12
CA SER A 308 34.37 -18.83 -14.97
C SER A 308 33.78 -19.01 -16.37
N TYR A 309 32.47 -18.84 -16.54
CA TYR A 309 31.83 -18.89 -17.86
C TYR A 309 32.08 -17.63 -18.72
N GLY A 310 32.61 -16.54 -18.15
CA GLY A 310 32.83 -15.29 -18.89
C GLY A 310 31.55 -14.47 -19.05
N VAL A 311 30.82 -14.24 -17.95
CA VAL A 311 29.78 -13.19 -17.92
C VAL A 311 30.47 -11.84 -18.03
N ASN A 312 30.10 -11.05 -19.04
CA ASN A 312 30.76 -9.78 -19.37
C ASN A 312 29.87 -8.54 -19.18
N SER A 313 28.62 -8.72 -18.72
CA SER A 313 27.73 -7.59 -18.46
C SER A 313 28.13 -6.90 -17.16
N PRO A 314 28.46 -5.60 -17.16
CA PRO A 314 28.86 -4.88 -15.95
C PRO A 314 27.81 -5.01 -14.84
N ASN A 315 26.53 -4.86 -15.17
CA ASN A 315 25.45 -4.99 -14.18
C ASN A 315 25.40 -6.38 -13.51
N PHE A 316 25.60 -7.47 -14.26
CA PHE A 316 25.64 -8.80 -13.67
C PHE A 316 26.92 -9.05 -12.87
N LEU A 317 28.07 -8.58 -13.35
CA LEU A 317 29.33 -8.69 -12.63
C LEU A 317 29.27 -7.96 -11.29
N THR A 318 28.79 -6.71 -11.29
CA THR A 318 28.57 -5.93 -10.07
C THR A 318 27.64 -6.67 -9.11
N GLU A 319 26.53 -7.23 -9.60
CA GLU A 319 25.59 -7.99 -8.76
C GLU A 319 26.22 -9.29 -8.21
N ILE A 320 27.04 -9.99 -8.99
CA ILE A 320 27.73 -11.21 -8.56
C ILE A 320 28.74 -10.89 -7.46
N HIS A 321 29.64 -9.93 -7.67
CA HIS A 321 30.64 -9.53 -6.69
C HIS A 321 30.00 -8.96 -5.42
N TRP A 322 28.92 -8.19 -5.56
CA TRP A 322 28.10 -7.75 -4.43
C TRP A 322 27.60 -8.93 -3.58
N ILE A 323 27.01 -9.96 -4.20
CA ILE A 323 26.49 -11.12 -3.46
C ILE A 323 27.64 -11.93 -2.83
N LEU A 324 28.77 -12.10 -3.52
CA LEU A 324 29.94 -12.78 -2.99
C LEU A 324 30.50 -12.06 -1.76
N GLY A 325 30.64 -10.73 -1.83
CA GLY A 325 31.04 -9.91 -0.68
C GLY A 325 30.07 -10.06 0.49
N LYS A 326 28.76 -10.07 0.25
CA LYS A 326 27.75 -10.30 1.30
C LYS A 326 27.90 -11.67 1.96
N MET A 327 28.17 -12.73 1.19
CA MET A 327 28.43 -14.07 1.72
C MET A 327 29.68 -14.10 2.60
N LYS A 328 30.77 -13.44 2.18
CA LYS A 328 32.02 -13.32 2.97
C LYS A 328 31.82 -12.52 4.26
N ALA A 329 31.09 -11.40 4.19
CA ALA A 329 30.76 -10.61 5.37
C ALA A 329 29.90 -11.39 6.38
N GLU A 330 28.98 -12.24 5.91
CA GLU A 330 28.23 -13.14 6.80
C GLU A 330 29.10 -14.18 7.49
N GLU A 331 30.24 -14.55 6.89
CA GLU A 331 31.26 -15.44 7.46
C GLU A 331 32.27 -14.70 8.35
N LYS A 332 32.06 -13.40 8.61
CA LYS A 332 32.99 -12.51 9.32
C LYS A 332 34.36 -12.38 8.64
N LYS A 333 34.46 -12.73 7.35
CA LYS A 333 35.65 -12.56 6.50
C LYS A 333 35.64 -11.17 5.88
N PHE A 334 35.76 -10.14 6.72
CA PHE A 334 35.51 -8.74 6.31
C PHE A 334 36.53 -8.22 5.29
N LEU A 335 37.82 -8.63 5.38
CA LEU A 335 38.84 -8.26 4.38
C LEU A 335 38.50 -8.82 2.99
N GLU A 336 38.20 -10.12 2.91
CA GLU A 336 37.76 -10.76 1.65
C GLU A 336 36.45 -10.14 1.13
N ALA A 337 35.55 -9.70 2.02
CA ALA A 337 34.32 -9.03 1.63
C ALA A 337 34.60 -7.64 1.01
N ILE A 338 35.50 -6.87 1.62
CA ILE A 338 35.94 -5.56 1.12
C ILE A 338 36.53 -5.68 -0.28
N GLU A 339 37.38 -6.68 -0.54
CA GLU A 339 37.93 -6.93 -1.89
C GLU A 339 36.82 -7.12 -2.93
N GLN A 340 35.82 -7.94 -2.63
CA GLN A 340 34.68 -8.14 -3.54
C GLN A 340 33.87 -6.86 -3.77
N TYR A 341 33.67 -6.06 -2.72
CA TYR A 341 32.95 -4.79 -2.85
C TYR A 341 33.74 -3.74 -3.61
N LYS A 342 35.08 -3.70 -3.50
CA LYS A 342 35.95 -2.83 -4.31
C LYS A 342 35.81 -3.16 -5.79
N ILE A 343 35.93 -4.44 -6.16
CA ILE A 343 35.68 -4.90 -7.53
C ILE A 343 34.29 -4.47 -8.00
N ALA A 344 33.25 -4.69 -7.17
CA ALA A 344 31.89 -4.30 -7.53
C ALA A 344 31.73 -2.78 -7.73
N SER A 345 32.45 -1.96 -6.96
CA SER A 345 32.43 -0.50 -6.98
C SER A 345 33.06 0.10 -8.24
N GLU A 346 34.14 -0.52 -8.74
CA GLU A 346 34.90 -0.04 -9.90
C GLU A 346 34.21 -0.35 -11.23
N LEU A 347 33.31 -1.34 -11.24
CA LEU A 347 32.57 -1.72 -12.45
C LEU A 347 31.57 -0.61 -12.88
N PRO A 348 31.44 -0.33 -14.19
CA PRO A 348 30.57 0.72 -14.73
C PRO A 348 29.09 0.30 -14.74
N SER A 349 28.53 0.03 -13.56
CA SER A 349 27.12 -0.30 -13.37
C SER A 349 26.23 0.93 -13.51
N THR A 350 25.10 0.78 -14.18
CA THR A 350 24.10 1.86 -14.29
C THR A 350 23.13 1.90 -13.10
N ASN A 351 23.24 0.97 -12.16
CA ASN A 351 22.33 0.87 -11.02
C ASN A 351 22.81 1.74 -9.83
N LYS A 352 22.29 2.97 -9.72
CA LYS A 352 22.61 3.92 -8.63
C LYS A 352 22.35 3.34 -7.23
N SER A 353 21.22 2.65 -7.02
CA SER A 353 20.90 2.03 -5.73
C SER A 353 21.88 0.91 -5.35
N LEU A 354 22.32 0.10 -6.31
CA LEU A 354 23.33 -0.93 -6.05
C LEU A 354 24.68 -0.30 -5.70
N LYS A 355 25.06 0.81 -6.36
CA LYS A 355 26.27 1.57 -6.03
C LYS A 355 26.24 2.06 -4.58
N GLU A 356 25.15 2.70 -4.15
CA GLU A 356 24.98 3.13 -2.75
C GLU A 356 25.15 1.94 -1.78
N LYS A 357 24.52 0.80 -2.05
CA LYS A 357 24.64 -0.41 -1.21
C LYS A 357 26.08 -0.92 -1.12
N ILE A 358 26.82 -0.90 -2.22
CA ILE A 358 28.24 -1.28 -2.27
C ILE A 358 29.06 -0.33 -1.39
N GLN A 359 28.83 0.98 -1.50
CA GLN A 359 29.55 2.00 -0.73
C GLN A 359 29.27 1.91 0.77
N TRP A 360 28.00 1.67 1.15
CA TRP A 360 27.65 1.34 2.52
C TRP A 360 28.39 0.11 3.00
N ALA A 361 28.40 -0.99 2.23
CA ALA A 361 29.04 -2.21 2.68
C ALA A 361 30.57 -2.08 2.84
N LEU A 362 31.23 -1.32 1.97
CA LEU A 362 32.66 -1.01 2.11
C LEU A 362 32.95 -0.35 3.46
N GLY A 363 32.36 0.82 3.73
CA GLY A 363 32.57 1.52 4.99
C GLY A 363 32.05 0.75 6.21
N TRP A 364 30.95 0.01 6.08
CA TRP A 364 30.45 -0.84 7.17
C TRP A 364 31.43 -1.96 7.53
N ASN A 365 32.13 -2.55 6.56
CA ASN A 365 33.12 -3.58 6.84
C ASN A 365 34.41 -2.98 7.43
N TYR A 366 34.78 -1.74 7.10
CA TYR A 366 35.82 -1.02 7.85
C TYR A 366 35.38 -0.80 9.30
N PHE A 367 34.16 -0.34 9.53
CA PHE A 367 33.62 -0.16 10.88
C PHE A 367 33.65 -1.45 11.71
N LEU A 368 33.23 -2.57 11.11
CA LEU A 368 33.24 -3.88 11.77
C LEU A 368 34.67 -4.41 12.08
N LEU A 369 35.69 -3.91 11.39
CA LEU A 369 37.10 -4.20 11.64
C LEU A 369 37.74 -3.27 12.68
N GLY A 370 37.00 -2.30 13.24
CA GLY A 370 37.54 -1.26 14.12
C GLY A 370 38.36 -0.18 13.38
N LYS A 371 38.29 -0.16 12.04
CA LYS A 371 38.96 0.81 11.17
C LYS A 371 38.13 2.08 11.07
N TYR A 372 38.02 2.80 12.18
CA TYR A 372 37.09 3.92 12.33
C TYR A 372 37.54 5.15 11.54
N GLU A 373 38.84 5.42 11.46
CA GLU A 373 39.41 6.47 10.59
C GLU A 373 39.07 6.22 9.12
N GLU A 374 39.30 5.01 8.60
CA GLU A 374 38.98 4.66 7.22
C GLU A 374 37.46 4.70 6.97
N THR A 375 36.65 4.34 7.96
CA THR A 375 35.18 4.47 7.89
C THR A 375 34.76 5.93 7.74
N ILE A 376 35.34 6.82 8.56
CA ILE A 376 35.06 8.25 8.52
C ILE A 376 35.46 8.81 7.16
N GLU A 377 36.70 8.59 6.72
CA GLU A 377 37.18 9.10 5.44
C GLU A 377 36.30 8.63 4.28
N HIS A 378 36.01 7.32 4.22
CA HIS A 378 35.21 6.72 3.16
C HIS A 378 33.78 7.28 3.12
N PHE A 379 33.10 7.34 4.26
CA PHE A 379 31.73 7.85 4.32
C PHE A 379 31.65 9.34 4.02
N LYS A 380 32.54 10.17 4.56
CA LYS A 380 32.58 11.62 4.30
C LYS A 380 32.76 11.91 2.82
N LYS A 381 33.78 11.31 2.21
CA LYS A 381 34.05 11.43 0.77
C LYS A 381 32.83 11.05 -0.07
N PHE A 382 32.11 10.01 0.32
CA PHE A 382 30.93 9.58 -0.44
C PHE A 382 29.74 10.52 -0.25
N TYR A 383 29.37 10.87 1.00
CA TYR A 383 28.15 11.66 1.22
C TYR A 383 28.32 13.14 0.82
N GLU A 384 29.54 13.68 0.77
CA GLU A 384 29.83 15.03 0.28
C GLU A 384 29.57 15.16 -1.23
N ASN A 385 29.67 14.06 -1.98
CA ASN A 385 29.50 14.03 -3.43
C ASN A 385 28.21 13.32 -3.89
N ASN A 386 27.42 12.77 -2.97
CA ASN A 386 26.24 11.98 -3.27
C ASN A 386 24.96 12.80 -3.10
N GLU A 387 24.12 12.84 -4.12
CA GLU A 387 22.86 13.61 -4.12
C GLU A 387 21.76 13.00 -3.24
N SER A 388 21.91 11.74 -2.81
CA SER A 388 20.86 11.01 -2.09
C SER A 388 20.81 11.41 -0.62
N HIS A 389 20.10 12.50 -0.32
CA HIS A 389 20.00 13.08 1.02
C HIS A 389 19.63 12.04 2.10
N GLY A 390 18.59 11.23 1.87
CA GLY A 390 18.17 10.20 2.83
C GLY A 390 19.21 9.10 3.08
N PHE A 391 20.00 8.74 2.07
CA PHE A 391 21.11 7.80 2.24
C PHE A 391 22.28 8.44 2.99
N ASN A 392 22.54 9.73 2.78
CA ASN A 392 23.60 10.46 3.46
C ASN A 392 23.37 10.57 4.97
N LEU A 393 22.12 10.64 5.45
CA LEU A 393 21.79 10.61 6.88
C LEU A 393 22.35 9.35 7.58
N LYS A 394 22.25 8.19 6.92
CA LYS A 394 22.83 6.93 7.39
C LYS A 394 24.34 7.02 7.53
N LEU A 395 25.01 7.54 6.50
CA LEU A 395 26.47 7.63 6.47
C LEU A 395 26.98 8.59 7.55
N ARG A 396 26.37 9.78 7.67
CA ARG A 396 26.67 10.77 8.72
C ARG A 396 26.49 10.19 10.11
N PHE A 397 25.39 9.47 10.37
CA PHE A 397 25.17 8.83 11.66
C PHE A 397 26.31 7.86 12.02
N TRP A 398 26.72 7.01 11.08
CA TRP A 398 27.80 6.06 11.34
C TRP A 398 29.20 6.68 11.34
N THR A 399 29.40 7.82 10.68
CA THR A 399 30.57 8.69 10.87
C THR A 399 30.62 9.22 12.31
N ALA A 400 29.50 9.69 12.86
CA ALA A 400 29.42 10.14 14.25
C ALA A 400 29.67 9.00 15.25
N LYS A 401 29.12 7.80 14.99
CA LYS A 401 29.46 6.61 15.78
C LYS A 401 30.95 6.29 15.74
N SER A 402 31.57 6.34 14.57
CA SER A 402 33.02 6.12 14.41
C SER A 402 33.84 7.15 15.20
N TYR A 403 33.44 8.42 15.22
CA TYR A 403 34.07 9.43 16.08
C TYR A 403 33.93 9.10 17.57
N MET A 404 32.77 8.60 18.02
CA MET A 404 32.57 8.19 19.41
C MET A 404 33.48 7.02 19.80
N GLU A 405 33.63 6.03 18.93
CA GLU A 405 34.54 4.88 19.15
C GLU A 405 36.01 5.32 19.26
N LEU A 406 36.39 6.41 18.60
CA LEU A 406 37.71 7.05 18.72
C LEU A 406 37.85 8.01 19.91
N GLY A 407 36.85 8.10 20.79
CA GLY A 407 36.82 9.04 21.91
C GLY A 407 36.61 10.51 21.52
N LYS A 408 36.35 10.81 20.23
CA LYS A 408 36.19 12.17 19.68
C LYS A 408 34.74 12.64 19.84
N SER A 409 34.34 12.94 21.08
CA SER A 409 32.93 13.24 21.41
C SER A 409 32.39 14.54 20.79
N ILE A 410 33.21 15.58 20.64
CA ILE A 410 32.81 16.90 20.10
C ILE A 410 32.28 16.78 18.66
N PRO A 411 33.06 16.26 17.68
CA PRO A 411 32.56 16.13 16.30
C PRO A 411 31.38 15.16 16.19
N ALA A 412 31.34 14.09 16.99
CA ALA A 412 30.20 13.17 17.01
C ALA A 412 28.90 13.85 17.46
N LYS A 413 28.91 14.53 18.62
CA LYS A 413 27.74 15.23 19.16
C LYS A 413 27.28 16.36 18.24
N LYS A 414 28.19 17.02 17.51
CA LYS A 414 27.82 18.00 16.47
C LYS A 414 26.95 17.34 15.40
N ILE A 415 27.41 16.25 14.80
CA ILE A 415 26.66 15.53 13.76
C ILE A 415 25.31 15.03 14.29
N TYR A 416 25.25 14.46 15.50
CA TYR A 416 23.97 14.03 16.07
C TYR A 416 22.97 15.17 16.21
N ARG A 417 23.39 16.35 16.68
CA ARG A 417 22.49 17.51 16.80
C ARG A 417 21.97 17.98 15.44
N GLU A 418 22.80 17.94 14.40
CA GLU A 418 22.36 18.23 13.03
C GLU A 418 21.31 17.22 12.57
N LEU A 419 21.56 15.91 12.74
CA LEU A 419 20.62 14.85 12.39
C LEU A 419 19.29 14.96 13.14
N THR A 420 19.29 15.38 14.41
CA THR A 420 18.03 15.59 15.16
C THR A 420 17.15 16.70 14.57
N ARG A 421 17.75 17.68 13.88
CA ARG A 421 17.04 18.82 13.26
C ARG A 421 16.64 18.53 11.82
N GLU A 422 17.48 17.85 11.06
CA GLU A 422 17.24 17.54 9.65
C GLU A 422 16.28 16.36 9.45
N ASP A 423 16.23 15.41 10.39
CA ASP A 423 15.43 14.18 10.28
C ASP A 423 14.65 13.87 11.58
N PRO A 424 13.88 14.82 12.15
CA PRO A 424 13.30 14.69 13.50
C PRO A 424 12.32 13.52 13.65
N TYR A 425 11.72 13.07 12.54
CA TYR A 425 10.78 11.94 12.50
C TYR A 425 11.36 10.69 11.81
N GLY A 426 12.60 10.76 11.34
CA GLY A 426 13.28 9.62 10.73
C GLY A 426 14.10 8.82 11.71
N TYR A 427 14.57 7.65 11.24
CA TYR A 427 15.26 6.71 12.12
C TYR A 427 16.56 7.28 12.68
N TYR A 428 17.37 7.93 11.84
CA TYR A 428 18.69 8.40 12.29
C TYR A 428 18.59 9.65 13.16
N GLY A 429 17.61 10.53 12.95
CA GLY A 429 17.32 11.63 13.88
C GLY A 429 16.77 11.16 15.22
N ILE A 430 15.88 10.16 15.23
CA ILE A 430 15.37 9.54 16.48
C ILE A 430 16.50 8.85 17.25
N ILE A 431 17.34 8.05 16.59
CA ILE A 431 18.46 7.41 17.29
C ILE A 431 19.51 8.43 17.72
N SER A 432 19.67 9.55 17.03
CA SER A 432 20.53 10.65 17.48
C SER A 432 20.01 11.33 18.75
N HIS A 433 18.68 11.39 18.98
CA HIS A 433 18.13 11.80 20.28
C HIS A 433 18.53 10.84 21.40
N VAL A 434 18.49 9.52 21.12
CA VAL A 434 18.93 8.48 22.07
C VAL A 434 20.41 8.60 22.39
N GLU A 435 21.28 8.76 21.39
CA GLU A 435 22.73 8.94 21.58
C GLU A 435 23.10 10.25 22.30
N LEU A 436 22.24 11.27 22.20
CA LEU A 436 22.36 12.54 22.93
C LEU A 436 21.69 12.52 24.31
N ASP A 437 21.06 11.40 24.70
CA ASP A 437 20.35 11.21 25.97
C ASP A 437 19.20 12.23 26.18
N LYS A 438 18.56 12.65 25.09
CA LYS A 438 17.45 13.64 25.07
C LYS A 438 16.08 12.97 25.20
N SER A 439 15.17 13.65 25.88
CA SER A 439 13.74 13.28 25.91
C SER A 439 13.04 13.68 24.61
N PHE A 440 11.99 12.93 24.27
CA PHE A 440 11.04 13.28 23.22
C PHE A 440 9.84 13.98 23.85
N SER A 441 9.50 15.15 23.34
CA SER A 441 8.28 15.87 23.73
C SER A 441 7.05 15.32 23.00
N PRO A 442 5.85 15.45 23.57
CA PRO A 442 4.59 15.28 22.84
C PRO A 442 4.58 16.11 21.56
N ILE A 443 3.77 15.67 20.59
CA ILE A 443 3.50 16.46 19.40
C ILE A 443 2.09 16.97 19.55
N ASP A 444 1.99 18.28 19.77
CA ASP A 444 0.72 18.97 19.63
C ASP A 444 0.41 19.12 18.14
N VAL A 445 -0.79 18.71 17.75
CA VAL A 445 -1.26 18.86 16.39
C VAL A 445 -2.23 20.02 16.40
N ASP A 446 -1.76 21.17 15.93
CA ASP A 446 -2.62 22.30 15.65
C ASP A 446 -3.66 21.87 14.61
N GLU A 447 -4.95 21.93 14.96
CA GLU A 447 -6.06 21.69 14.03
C GLU A 447 -6.18 22.87 13.07
N ARG A 448 -5.15 23.10 12.24
CA ARG A 448 -5.20 24.18 11.25
C ARG A 448 -6.31 23.91 10.24
N SER A 449 -7.17 24.91 10.10
CA SER A 449 -8.31 24.94 9.21
C SER A 449 -7.95 25.33 7.78
N ASP A 450 -6.73 25.79 7.51
CA ASP A 450 -6.38 26.31 6.18
C ASP A 450 -6.09 25.15 5.21
N TYR A 451 -7.09 24.82 4.41
CA TYR A 451 -7.00 23.88 3.31
C TYR A 451 -7.51 24.52 2.02
N HIS A 452 -7.32 23.86 0.88
CA HIS A 452 -7.87 24.34 -0.38
C HIS A 452 -9.39 24.34 -0.33
N GLU A 453 -9.99 25.54 -0.37
CA GLU A 453 -11.43 25.73 -0.47
C GLU A 453 -11.92 25.20 -1.82
N ASP A 454 -12.59 24.06 -1.77
CA ASP A 454 -13.34 23.50 -2.90
C ASP A 454 -14.78 23.32 -2.44
N ASN A 455 -15.66 24.18 -2.95
CA ASN A 455 -17.07 24.20 -2.57
C ASN A 455 -17.75 22.84 -2.72
N THR A 456 -17.41 22.03 -3.74
CA THR A 456 -18.02 20.70 -3.87
C THR A 456 -17.58 19.78 -2.73
N LEU A 457 -16.28 19.76 -2.43
CA LEU A 457 -15.74 18.93 -1.35
C LEU A 457 -16.24 19.36 0.03
N GLU A 458 -16.31 20.67 0.28
CA GLU A 458 -16.82 21.23 1.54
C GLU A 458 -18.28 20.85 1.76
N TRP A 459 -19.13 21.02 0.74
CA TRP A 459 -20.53 20.61 0.83
C TRP A 459 -20.68 19.10 1.04
N LEU A 460 -19.88 18.27 0.37
CA LEU A 460 -19.90 16.82 0.60
C LEU A 460 -19.47 16.47 2.04
N LEU A 461 -18.46 17.15 2.58
CA LEU A 461 -18.00 16.94 3.96
C LEU A 461 -19.04 17.42 4.98
N ALA A 462 -19.60 18.62 4.81
CA ALA A 462 -20.63 19.19 5.67
C ALA A 462 -21.86 18.28 5.73
N LEU A 463 -22.30 17.77 4.59
CA LEU A 463 -23.45 16.87 4.49
C LEU A 463 -23.14 15.40 4.83
N GLU A 464 -21.92 15.09 5.30
CA GLU A 464 -21.44 13.75 5.68
C GLU A 464 -21.43 12.71 4.54
N GLU A 465 -21.32 13.16 3.29
CA GLU A 465 -21.20 12.32 2.08
C GLU A 465 -19.76 11.82 1.89
N LYS A 466 -19.20 11.14 2.90
CA LYS A 466 -17.76 10.84 3.01
C LYS A 466 -17.20 10.00 1.86
N GLU A 467 -17.93 8.99 1.39
CA GLU A 467 -17.52 8.14 0.26
C GLU A 467 -17.46 8.93 -1.05
N LEU A 468 -18.43 9.81 -1.27
CA LEU A 468 -18.46 10.71 -2.42
C LEU A 468 -17.36 11.77 -2.32
N ALA A 469 -17.15 12.36 -1.13
CA ALA A 469 -16.04 13.28 -0.85
C ALA A 469 -14.69 12.64 -1.17
N GLN A 470 -14.48 11.39 -0.74
CA GLN A 470 -13.28 10.62 -1.06
C GLN A 470 -13.11 10.40 -2.57
N THR A 471 -14.20 10.09 -3.28
CA THR A 471 -14.16 9.84 -4.73
C THR A 471 -13.94 11.14 -5.51
N TYR A 472 -14.53 12.24 -5.06
CA TYR A 472 -14.33 13.58 -5.59
C TYR A 472 -12.87 14.00 -5.44
N LEU A 473 -12.31 13.92 -4.22
CA LEU A 473 -10.90 14.22 -3.95
C LEU A 473 -9.98 13.41 -4.86
N LYS A 474 -10.26 12.11 -5.06
CA LYS A 474 -9.49 11.26 -5.97
C LYS A 474 -9.50 11.75 -7.41
N SER A 475 -10.61 12.32 -7.87
CA SER A 475 -10.79 12.82 -9.23
C SER A 475 -10.01 14.10 -9.50
N ILE A 476 -9.88 14.98 -8.50
CA ILE A 476 -9.23 16.30 -8.65
C ILE A 476 -7.77 16.33 -8.20
N GLN A 477 -7.31 15.41 -7.33
CA GLN A 477 -5.98 15.47 -6.70
C GLN A 477 -4.79 15.62 -7.67
N ASN A 478 -4.95 15.17 -8.92
CA ASN A 478 -3.88 15.17 -9.93
C ASN A 478 -3.66 16.55 -10.55
N ASN A 479 -4.60 17.47 -10.34
CA ASN A 479 -4.49 18.87 -10.74
C ASN A 479 -3.52 19.63 -9.83
N PHE A 480 -3.37 19.19 -8.58
CA PHE A 480 -2.50 19.78 -7.57
C PHE A 480 -1.08 19.23 -7.69
N LYS A 481 -0.14 20.03 -8.20
CA LYS A 481 1.23 19.56 -8.51
C LYS A 481 2.32 20.35 -7.78
N SER A 482 2.13 21.63 -7.52
CA SER A 482 3.10 22.44 -6.77
C SER A 482 3.10 22.06 -5.29
N THR A 483 4.21 22.32 -4.58
CA THR A 483 4.31 22.03 -3.13
C THR A 483 3.16 22.69 -2.35
N GLU A 484 2.91 23.98 -2.57
CA GLU A 484 1.82 24.74 -1.94
C GLU A 484 0.44 24.11 -2.16
N GLN A 485 0.13 23.75 -3.41
CA GLN A 485 -1.12 23.05 -3.76
C GLN A 485 -1.23 21.67 -3.12
N ILE A 486 -0.10 21.00 -2.87
CA ILE A 486 -0.09 19.72 -2.17
C ILE A 486 -0.39 19.93 -0.70
N LEU A 487 0.26 20.91 -0.05
CA LEU A 487 0.09 21.23 1.37
C LEU A 487 -1.38 21.54 1.68
N SER A 488 -2.00 22.42 0.89
CA SER A 488 -3.42 22.77 1.05
C SER A 488 -4.39 21.59 0.86
N LEU A 489 -3.96 20.51 0.19
CA LEU A 489 -4.75 19.29 -0.01
C LEU A 489 -4.59 18.27 1.13
N LEU A 490 -3.49 18.33 1.89
CA LEU A 490 -3.14 17.30 2.87
C LEU A 490 -4.23 17.08 3.94
N PRO A 491 -4.77 18.12 4.60
CA PRO A 491 -5.81 17.95 5.62
C PRO A 491 -7.06 17.23 5.09
N LEU A 492 -7.38 17.42 3.80
CA LEU A 492 -8.57 16.85 3.18
C LEU A 492 -8.52 15.31 3.10
N TYR A 493 -7.34 14.70 2.97
CA TYR A 493 -7.21 13.24 2.93
C TYR A 493 -7.65 12.59 4.24
N GLU A 494 -7.33 13.21 5.38
CA GLU A 494 -7.76 12.74 6.69
C GLU A 494 -9.27 12.91 6.87
N LYS A 495 -9.81 14.09 6.52
CA LYS A 495 -11.25 14.39 6.58
C LYS A 495 -12.09 13.36 5.79
N VAL A 496 -11.68 13.04 4.56
CA VAL A 496 -12.39 12.04 3.72
C VAL A 496 -12.04 10.58 4.07
N GLY A 497 -11.14 10.34 5.03
CA GLY A 497 -10.69 9.00 5.42
C GLY A 497 -9.91 8.25 4.34
N TRP A 498 -9.18 8.96 3.46
CA TRP A 498 -8.30 8.37 2.45
C TRP A 498 -6.81 8.50 2.80
N TYR A 499 -6.45 7.87 3.92
CA TYR A 499 -5.12 7.93 4.53
C TYR A 499 -3.96 7.50 3.61
N GLU A 500 -4.14 6.41 2.85
CA GLU A 500 -3.16 5.94 1.86
C GLU A 500 -2.83 7.04 0.84
N GLY A 501 -3.86 7.75 0.35
CA GLY A 501 -3.70 8.87 -0.57
C GLY A 501 -2.91 10.01 0.05
N GLY A 502 -3.22 10.38 1.29
CA GLY A 502 -2.54 11.44 2.03
C GLY A 502 -1.05 11.14 2.23
N ILE A 503 -0.73 9.93 2.70
CA ILE A 503 0.66 9.47 2.87
C ILE A 503 1.42 9.53 1.54
N PHE A 504 0.86 9.00 0.46
CA PHE A 504 1.53 9.01 -0.84
C PHE A 504 1.65 10.42 -1.43
N LYS A 505 0.66 11.28 -1.22
CA LYS A 505 0.70 12.68 -1.66
C LYS A 505 1.77 13.45 -0.89
N PHE A 506 1.87 13.25 0.42
CA PHE A 506 2.91 13.81 1.28
C PHE A 506 4.31 13.52 0.75
N PHE A 507 4.59 12.26 0.39
CA PHE A 507 5.92 11.88 -0.12
C PHE A 507 6.22 12.37 -1.55
N LYS A 508 5.29 13.04 -2.24
CA LYS A 508 5.59 13.77 -3.48
C LYS A 508 6.19 15.15 -3.22
N ILE A 509 6.10 15.68 -2.00
CA ILE A 509 6.75 16.93 -1.60
C ILE A 509 8.28 16.76 -1.76
N PRO A 510 8.99 17.72 -2.38
CA PRO A 510 10.44 17.70 -2.50
C PRO A 510 11.10 17.56 -1.13
N VAL A 511 12.19 16.77 -1.04
CA VAL A 511 12.86 16.47 0.25
C VAL A 511 13.20 17.73 1.05
N LYS A 512 13.64 18.80 0.37
CA LYS A 512 13.97 20.10 0.98
C LYS A 512 12.79 20.79 1.69
N ASP A 513 11.56 20.52 1.26
CA ASP A 513 10.35 21.16 1.78
C ASP A 513 9.57 20.23 2.72
N ARG A 514 10.05 19.00 2.94
CA ARG A 514 9.31 18.00 3.75
C ARG A 514 9.33 18.36 5.23
N LEU A 515 10.40 18.97 5.73
CA LEU A 515 10.50 19.27 7.15
C LEU A 515 9.41 20.26 7.58
N SER A 516 9.27 21.38 6.87
CA SER A 516 8.17 22.33 7.11
C SER A 516 6.80 21.68 6.93
N ALA A 517 6.62 20.87 5.89
CA ALA A 517 5.39 20.12 5.69
C ALA A 517 5.06 19.15 6.85
N GLN A 518 6.07 18.58 7.52
CA GLN A 518 5.88 17.72 8.69
C GLN A 518 5.52 18.54 9.94
N GLU A 519 6.01 19.76 10.07
CA GLU A 519 5.64 20.66 11.18
C GLU A 519 4.16 21.08 11.07
N GLU A 520 3.66 21.27 9.86
CA GLU A 520 2.29 21.76 9.62
C GLU A 520 1.24 20.66 9.42
N HIS A 521 1.62 19.52 8.81
CA HIS A 521 0.66 18.49 8.37
C HIS A 521 1.07 17.08 8.79
N LEU A 522 1.58 16.92 10.01
CA LEU A 522 2.13 15.64 10.46
C LEU A 522 1.10 14.50 10.41
N THR A 523 -0.17 14.75 10.74
CA THR A 523 -1.22 13.73 10.74
C THR A 523 -1.51 13.17 9.35
N SER A 524 -1.23 13.92 8.28
CA SER A 524 -1.32 13.41 6.92
C SER A 524 -0.21 12.40 6.60
N ALA A 525 0.98 12.57 7.20
CA ALA A 525 2.07 11.62 7.09
C ALA A 525 1.94 10.45 8.10
N PHE A 526 1.30 10.67 9.24
CA PHE A 526 1.11 9.74 10.35
C PHE A 526 -0.35 9.73 10.86
N PRO A 527 -1.32 9.25 10.03
CA PRO A 527 -2.73 9.28 10.40
C PRO A 527 -3.06 8.25 11.48
N ILE A 528 -4.13 8.49 12.23
CA ILE A 528 -4.57 7.69 13.39
C ILE A 528 -6.01 7.16 13.19
N PRO A 529 -6.30 6.40 12.12
CA PRO A 529 -7.64 5.89 11.88
C PRO A 529 -8.05 4.83 12.90
N ASN A 530 -9.34 4.77 13.22
CA ASN A 530 -9.90 3.78 14.17
C ASN A 530 -9.19 3.81 15.53
N LYS A 531 -8.88 5.01 16.04
CA LYS A 531 -8.10 5.22 17.27
C LYS A 531 -8.64 4.40 18.44
N GLU A 532 -9.95 4.43 18.64
CA GLU A 532 -10.65 3.76 19.72
C GLU A 532 -10.48 2.23 19.62
N ILE A 533 -10.70 1.67 18.43
CA ILE A 533 -10.51 0.24 18.14
C ILE A 533 -9.06 -0.18 18.38
N VAL A 534 -8.09 0.62 17.92
CA VAL A 534 -6.66 0.32 18.11
C VAL A 534 -6.29 0.36 19.59
N LEU A 535 -6.77 1.35 20.36
CA LEU A 535 -6.51 1.46 21.79
C LEU A 535 -7.11 0.29 22.58
N GLU A 536 -8.35 -0.11 22.27
CA GLU A 536 -9.01 -1.27 22.86
C GLU A 536 -8.20 -2.56 22.61
N ILE A 537 -7.86 -2.83 21.35
CA ILE A 537 -7.13 -4.03 20.94
C ILE A 537 -5.69 -4.02 21.51
N ALA A 538 -5.02 -2.87 21.51
CA ALA A 538 -3.70 -2.68 22.12
C ALA A 538 -3.70 -3.09 23.59
N LYS A 539 -4.71 -2.62 24.36
CA LYS A 539 -4.90 -2.99 25.75
C LYS A 539 -5.14 -4.48 25.92
N LYS A 540 -6.04 -5.08 25.11
CA LYS A 540 -6.37 -6.52 25.15
C LYS A 540 -5.14 -7.40 24.97
N TYR A 541 -4.27 -7.11 24.00
CA TYR A 541 -3.10 -7.93 23.71
C TYR A 541 -1.80 -7.47 24.37
N LYS A 542 -1.84 -6.42 25.21
CA LYS A 542 -0.69 -5.82 25.91
C LYS A 542 0.41 -5.38 24.95
N VAL A 543 0.02 -4.75 23.85
CA VAL A 543 0.90 -4.22 22.80
C VAL A 543 0.79 -2.69 22.80
N PRO A 544 1.89 -1.94 22.66
CA PRO A 544 1.80 -0.48 22.55
C PRO A 544 0.94 -0.05 21.35
N PRO A 545 -0.03 0.88 21.50
CA PRO A 545 -0.89 1.28 20.39
C PRO A 545 -0.10 1.91 19.23
N GLY A 546 0.94 2.70 19.55
CA GLY A 546 1.86 3.25 18.55
C GLY A 546 2.53 2.17 17.70
N LEU A 547 2.75 0.95 18.23
CA LEU A 547 3.28 -0.17 17.44
C LEU A 547 2.25 -0.71 16.44
N ILE A 548 0.97 -0.81 16.83
CA ILE A 548 -0.11 -1.25 15.92
C ILE A 548 -0.25 -0.27 14.75
N PHE A 549 -0.26 1.05 15.04
CA PHE A 549 -0.26 2.08 13.99
C PHE A 549 0.97 2.00 13.10
N SER A 550 2.15 1.77 13.69
CA SER A 550 3.40 1.67 12.95
C SER A 550 3.44 0.52 11.96
N ILE A 551 2.99 -0.66 12.41
CA ILE A 551 2.89 -1.86 11.58
C ILE A 551 1.85 -1.63 10.50
N THR A 552 0.66 -1.14 10.85
CA THR A 552 -0.42 -0.88 9.87
C THR A 552 0.02 0.10 8.80
N ARG A 553 0.67 1.21 9.19
CA ARG A 553 1.23 2.20 8.28
C ARG A 553 2.24 1.57 7.32
N GLN A 554 3.15 0.75 7.84
CA GLN A 554 4.22 0.14 7.05
C GLN A 554 3.73 -0.98 6.12
N GLU A 555 2.70 -1.70 6.53
CA GLU A 555 2.17 -2.87 5.82
C GLU A 555 1.13 -2.52 4.75
N SER A 556 0.29 -1.52 5.00
CA SER A 556 -0.85 -1.20 4.13
C SER A 556 -1.06 0.28 3.83
N ALA A 557 -0.30 1.18 4.47
CA ALA A 557 -0.63 2.60 4.51
C ALA A 557 -2.12 2.86 4.88
N PHE A 558 -2.66 2.03 5.78
CA PHE A 558 -4.05 2.04 6.23
C PHE A 558 -5.10 1.67 5.16
N ASN A 559 -4.71 0.99 4.08
CA ASN A 559 -5.64 0.45 3.09
C ASN A 559 -6.16 -0.93 3.53
N PRO A 560 -7.42 -1.08 3.95
CA PRO A 560 -7.92 -2.33 4.53
C PRO A 560 -8.10 -3.45 3.51
N VAL A 561 -8.12 -3.15 2.21
CA VAL A 561 -8.41 -4.14 1.15
C VAL A 561 -7.18 -4.50 0.30
N ILE A 562 -5.98 -4.26 0.79
CA ILE A 562 -4.74 -4.54 0.07
C ILE A 562 -4.31 -6.00 0.20
N ARG A 563 -3.80 -6.56 -0.91
CA ARG A 563 -3.16 -7.88 -0.95
C ARG A 563 -1.76 -7.75 -1.53
N SER A 564 -0.73 -8.14 -0.79
CA SER A 564 0.66 -8.08 -1.26
C SER A 564 1.00 -9.20 -2.26
N TRP A 565 2.16 -9.05 -2.92
CA TRP A 565 2.73 -10.11 -3.77
C TRP A 565 3.03 -11.40 -3.00
N ALA A 566 3.22 -11.30 -1.68
CA ALA A 566 3.56 -12.40 -0.79
C ALA A 566 2.32 -13.15 -0.29
N ASP A 567 1.15 -12.72 -0.76
CA ASP A 567 -0.15 -13.28 -0.43
C ASP A 567 -0.55 -13.04 1.04
N ALA A 568 -0.28 -11.81 1.50
CA ALA A 568 -0.71 -11.27 2.78
C ALA A 568 -1.83 -10.22 2.58
N PHE A 569 -2.72 -10.08 3.56
CA PHE A 569 -4.03 -9.42 3.41
C PHE A 569 -4.29 -8.37 4.49
N GLY A 570 -4.92 -7.27 4.08
CA GLY A 570 -5.49 -6.24 4.95
C GLY A 570 -4.47 -5.33 5.64
N LEU A 571 -4.95 -4.64 6.67
CA LEU A 571 -4.24 -3.55 7.36
C LEU A 571 -2.85 -3.92 7.88
N MET A 572 -2.72 -5.07 8.52
CA MET A 572 -1.48 -5.57 9.12
C MET A 572 -0.86 -6.73 8.34
N GLN A 573 -1.25 -6.89 7.07
CA GLN A 573 -0.73 -7.85 6.10
C GLN A 573 -0.56 -9.27 6.67
N LEU A 574 -1.69 -9.89 7.00
CA LEU A 574 -1.71 -11.24 7.56
C LEU A 574 -1.75 -12.31 6.48
N ILE A 575 -0.99 -13.37 6.70
CA ILE A 575 -0.96 -14.55 5.82
C ILE A 575 -2.07 -15.51 6.25
N PRO A 576 -2.92 -16.01 5.33
CA PRO A 576 -4.13 -16.75 5.68
C PRO A 576 -3.91 -17.95 6.60
N GLU A 577 -2.88 -18.76 6.35
CA GLU A 577 -2.54 -19.90 7.21
C GLU A 577 -2.31 -19.47 8.66
N ARG A 578 -1.51 -18.41 8.85
CA ARG A 578 -1.17 -17.91 10.18
C ARG A 578 -2.35 -17.22 10.84
N ALA A 579 -3.17 -16.49 10.07
CA ALA A 579 -4.40 -15.90 10.55
C ALA A 579 -5.37 -16.97 11.09
N LYS A 580 -5.50 -18.11 10.41
CA LYS A 580 -6.36 -19.23 10.85
C LYS A 580 -5.91 -19.79 12.20
N GLU A 581 -4.60 -20.01 12.37
CA GLU A 581 -4.03 -20.46 13.65
C GLU A 581 -4.28 -19.46 14.79
N LEU A 582 -4.07 -18.17 14.53
CA LEU A 582 -4.26 -17.10 15.52
C LEU A 582 -5.75 -16.95 15.87
N ALA A 583 -6.63 -16.99 14.88
CA ALA A 583 -8.07 -16.88 15.08
C ALA A 583 -8.62 -17.98 15.98
N SER A 584 -8.19 -19.23 15.75
CA SER A 584 -8.57 -20.36 16.60
C SER A 584 -8.06 -20.21 18.03
N ARG A 585 -6.84 -19.71 18.22
CA ARG A 585 -6.21 -19.58 19.55
C ARG A 585 -6.79 -18.42 20.36
N HIS A 586 -7.11 -17.31 19.70
CA HIS A 586 -7.59 -16.06 20.33
C HIS A 586 -9.09 -15.83 20.19
N GLN A 587 -9.82 -16.82 19.65
CA GLN A 587 -11.28 -16.78 19.45
C GLN A 587 -11.74 -15.57 18.62
N ILE A 588 -10.98 -15.23 17.57
CA ILE A 588 -11.32 -14.14 16.64
C ILE A 588 -12.19 -14.71 15.50
N PRO A 589 -13.29 -14.06 15.10
CA PRO A 589 -14.27 -14.63 14.16
C PRO A 589 -13.81 -14.61 12.69
N TYR A 590 -12.69 -15.25 12.38
CA TYR A 590 -12.16 -15.43 11.02
C TYR A 590 -12.72 -16.73 10.39
N LYS A 591 -13.65 -16.59 9.44
CA LYS A 591 -14.36 -17.72 8.79
C LYS A 591 -13.96 -17.89 7.33
N VAL A 592 -13.86 -16.79 6.58
CA VAL A 592 -13.54 -16.77 5.15
C VAL A 592 -12.40 -15.81 4.86
N LEU A 593 -11.69 -16.01 3.75
CA LEU A 593 -10.53 -15.19 3.39
C LEU A 593 -10.82 -13.68 3.38
N GLU A 594 -12.02 -13.29 2.96
CA GLU A 594 -12.44 -11.89 2.88
C GLU A 594 -12.55 -11.19 4.23
N ASP A 595 -12.73 -11.93 5.33
CA ASP A 595 -12.74 -11.38 6.69
C ASP A 595 -11.38 -10.74 7.05
N LEU A 596 -10.29 -11.09 6.35
CA LEU A 596 -9.00 -10.40 6.54
C LEU A 596 -9.01 -8.95 6.02
N TYR A 597 -10.05 -8.52 5.31
CA TYR A 597 -10.23 -7.13 4.90
C TYR A 597 -11.06 -6.32 5.90
N ASP A 598 -11.66 -6.97 6.90
CA ASP A 598 -12.31 -6.28 8.01
C ASP A 598 -11.26 -5.69 8.97
N PRO A 599 -11.29 -4.36 9.24
CA PRO A 599 -10.32 -3.72 10.11
C PRO A 599 -10.23 -4.34 11.52
N TYR A 600 -11.37 -4.65 12.15
CA TYR A 600 -11.40 -5.16 13.52
C TYR A 600 -10.76 -6.55 13.60
N ILE A 601 -11.13 -7.46 12.69
CA ILE A 601 -10.57 -8.82 12.61
C ILE A 601 -9.07 -8.75 12.30
N ASN A 602 -8.67 -7.97 11.30
CA ASN A 602 -7.27 -7.91 10.86
C ASN A 602 -6.36 -7.31 11.94
N ILE A 603 -6.77 -6.19 12.56
CA ILE A 603 -6.01 -5.56 13.65
C ILE A 603 -5.95 -6.49 14.86
N SER A 604 -7.05 -7.16 15.21
CA SER A 604 -7.08 -8.12 16.32
C SER A 604 -6.10 -9.26 16.13
N LEU A 605 -6.05 -9.85 14.92
CA LEU A 605 -5.13 -10.94 14.60
C LEU A 605 -3.66 -10.47 14.59
N GLY A 606 -3.39 -9.29 14.02
CA GLY A 606 -2.04 -8.71 14.00
C GLY A 606 -1.54 -8.35 15.40
N ALA A 607 -2.38 -7.75 16.24
CA ALA A 607 -2.07 -7.46 17.63
C ALA A 607 -1.88 -8.74 18.46
N ALA A 608 -2.70 -9.78 18.24
CA ALA A 608 -2.52 -11.08 18.87
C ALA A 608 -1.14 -11.69 18.53
N LEU A 609 -0.74 -11.62 17.26
CA LEU A 609 0.58 -12.08 16.82
C LEU A 609 1.71 -11.27 17.49
N LEU A 610 1.60 -9.94 17.51
CA LEU A 610 2.58 -9.07 18.18
C LEU A 610 2.68 -9.39 19.67
N GLY A 611 1.56 -9.61 20.37
CA GLY A 611 1.55 -10.00 21.77
C GLY A 611 2.23 -11.36 22.01
N GLU A 612 2.02 -12.34 21.13
CA GLU A 612 2.74 -13.63 21.18
C GLU A 612 4.25 -13.46 20.98
N LEU A 613 4.66 -12.71 19.95
CA LEU A 613 6.07 -12.48 19.64
C LEU A 613 6.75 -11.69 20.77
N LYS A 614 6.10 -10.65 21.30
CA LYS A 614 6.58 -9.84 22.42
C LYS A 614 6.86 -10.70 23.65
N ARG A 615 5.94 -11.59 24.03
CA ARG A 615 6.16 -12.56 25.13
C ARG A 615 7.30 -13.54 24.80
N LYS A 616 7.30 -14.09 23.59
CA LYS A 616 8.29 -15.10 23.16
C LYS A 616 9.73 -14.58 23.16
N PHE A 617 9.91 -13.29 22.91
CA PHE A 617 11.21 -12.64 22.87
C PHE A 617 11.47 -11.75 24.09
N ASN A 618 10.76 -11.96 25.20
CA ASN A 618 10.97 -11.24 26.47
C ASN A 618 11.01 -9.71 26.28
N ASN A 619 10.07 -9.15 25.52
CA ASN A 619 10.00 -7.72 25.17
C ASN A 619 11.19 -7.19 24.34
N ASN A 620 11.99 -8.04 23.70
CA ASN A 620 13.01 -7.55 22.77
C ASN A 620 12.37 -7.02 21.48
N PHE A 621 12.20 -5.70 21.40
CA PHE A 621 11.58 -4.99 20.27
C PHE A 621 12.18 -5.38 18.93
N ILE A 622 13.50 -5.42 18.83
CA ILE A 622 14.16 -5.76 17.57
C ILE A 622 13.77 -7.17 17.15
N GLN A 623 13.80 -8.14 18.07
CA GLN A 623 13.48 -9.52 17.75
C GLN A 623 12.00 -9.73 17.40
N TYR A 624 11.06 -9.16 18.15
CA TYR A 624 9.64 -9.37 17.86
C TYR A 624 9.18 -8.62 16.60
N VAL A 625 9.65 -7.40 16.35
CA VAL A 625 9.32 -6.67 15.12
C VAL A 625 9.97 -7.32 13.91
N ALA A 626 11.25 -7.72 14.01
CA ALA A 626 11.89 -8.47 12.93
C ALA A 626 11.19 -9.81 12.66
N SER A 627 10.65 -10.47 13.69
CA SER A 627 9.92 -11.74 13.55
C SER A 627 8.49 -11.58 13.05
N TYR A 628 7.95 -10.36 13.02
CA TYR A 628 6.70 -10.08 12.35
C TYR A 628 6.90 -10.08 10.82
N ASN A 629 7.97 -9.43 10.35
CA ASN A 629 8.31 -9.34 8.93
C ASN A 629 9.07 -10.58 8.39
N ALA A 630 9.96 -11.16 9.18
CA ALA A 630 10.73 -12.36 8.87
C ALA A 630 10.32 -13.54 9.76
N SER A 631 10.79 -14.75 9.46
CA SER A 631 10.47 -15.91 10.30
C SER A 631 11.25 -15.89 11.61
N GLU A 632 10.58 -16.20 12.73
CA GLU A 632 11.16 -16.30 14.08
C GLU A 632 12.46 -17.11 14.14
N SER A 633 12.52 -18.25 13.45
CA SER A 633 13.69 -19.14 13.44
C SER A 633 14.94 -18.45 12.87
N VAL A 634 14.74 -17.59 11.86
CA VAL A 634 15.81 -16.85 11.21
C VAL A 634 16.28 -15.70 12.11
N VAL A 635 15.35 -15.00 12.77
CA VAL A 635 15.68 -13.91 13.71
C VAL A 635 16.45 -14.45 14.92
N LYS A 636 16.04 -15.58 15.51
CA LYS A 636 16.79 -16.25 16.58
C LYS A 636 18.23 -16.54 16.18
N LYS A 637 18.43 -17.06 14.96
CA LYS A 637 19.77 -17.34 14.42
C LYS A 637 20.60 -16.07 14.24
N TRP A 638 20.01 -15.00 13.74
CA TRP A 638 20.72 -13.72 13.60
C TRP A 638 21.15 -13.19 14.96
N PHE A 639 20.25 -13.18 15.94
CA PHE A 639 20.58 -12.73 17.28
C PHE A 639 21.73 -13.56 17.88
N ALA A 640 21.63 -14.89 17.83
CA ALA A 640 22.67 -15.79 18.35
C ALA A 640 24.05 -15.63 17.67
N THR A 641 24.12 -15.16 16.42
CA THR A 641 25.37 -15.11 15.65
C THR A 641 25.94 -13.71 15.43
N LYS A 642 25.12 -12.67 15.62
CA LYS A 642 25.44 -11.28 15.27
C LYS A 642 25.19 -10.29 16.39
N TRP A 643 24.50 -10.67 17.46
CA TRP A 643 24.38 -9.82 18.64
C TRP A 643 25.74 -9.67 19.33
N ASP A 644 26.12 -8.43 19.60
CA ASP A 644 27.35 -8.07 20.29
C ASP A 644 27.12 -7.09 21.45
N GLY A 645 25.88 -6.97 21.91
CA GLY A 645 25.48 -6.04 22.97
C GLY A 645 24.97 -4.68 22.46
N ASP A 646 25.19 -4.33 21.19
CA ASP A 646 24.71 -3.07 20.63
C ASP A 646 23.44 -3.25 19.76
N PRO A 647 22.26 -2.80 20.23
CA PRO A 647 21.02 -2.87 19.45
C PRO A 647 21.03 -2.09 18.14
N ILE A 648 21.68 -0.93 18.08
CA ILE A 648 21.71 -0.07 16.88
C ILE A 648 22.60 -0.73 15.82
N LYS A 649 23.75 -1.27 16.23
CA LYS A 649 24.65 -2.05 15.37
C LYS A 649 23.99 -3.35 14.93
N PHE A 650 23.27 -4.04 15.81
CA PHE A 650 22.54 -5.25 15.45
C PHE A 650 21.49 -5.00 14.36
N ILE A 651 20.72 -3.90 14.46
CA ILE A 651 19.76 -3.51 13.40
C ILE A 651 20.46 -3.36 12.05
N GLU A 652 21.64 -2.73 11.98
CA GLU A 652 22.42 -2.64 10.73
C GLU A 652 23.00 -3.99 10.25
N ASN A 653 23.14 -4.95 11.16
CA ASN A 653 23.63 -6.29 10.85
C ASN A 653 22.52 -7.28 10.47
N ILE A 654 21.24 -6.89 10.53
CA ILE A 654 20.12 -7.70 10.02
C ILE A 654 20.37 -7.99 8.52
N PRO A 655 20.54 -9.27 8.11
CA PRO A 655 20.94 -9.60 6.74
C PRO A 655 19.91 -9.29 5.68
N TYR A 656 18.62 -9.39 6.03
CA TYR A 656 17.53 -9.09 5.11
C TYR A 656 17.30 -7.59 5.09
N GLU A 657 17.67 -6.94 3.99
CA GLU A 657 17.53 -5.49 3.83
C GLU A 657 16.09 -5.00 4.04
N GLU A 658 15.10 -5.78 3.59
CA GLU A 658 13.69 -5.52 3.81
C GLU A 658 13.37 -5.49 5.32
N THR A 659 13.77 -6.52 6.06
CA THR A 659 13.54 -6.61 7.51
C THR A 659 14.34 -5.56 8.29
N GLN A 660 15.57 -5.26 7.87
CA GLN A 660 16.38 -4.19 8.44
C GLN A 660 15.65 -2.85 8.30
N GLY A 661 15.22 -2.51 7.07
CA GLY A 661 14.45 -1.29 6.82
C GLY A 661 13.16 -1.29 7.63
N TYR A 662 12.45 -2.42 7.66
CA TYR A 662 11.20 -2.58 8.40
C TYR A 662 11.35 -2.25 9.89
N VAL A 663 12.35 -2.81 10.58
CA VAL A 663 12.58 -2.52 12.01
C VAL A 663 12.84 -1.03 12.23
N LYS A 664 13.65 -0.39 11.38
CA LYS A 664 13.93 1.06 11.46
C LYS A 664 12.67 1.90 11.24
N LEU A 665 11.88 1.54 10.23
CA LEU A 665 10.64 2.23 9.86
C LEU A 665 9.58 2.08 10.95
N VAL A 666 9.42 0.88 11.50
CA VAL A 666 8.50 0.62 12.61
C VAL A 666 8.94 1.35 13.87
N LEU A 667 10.23 1.36 14.20
CA LEU A 667 10.72 2.09 15.37
C LEU A 667 10.42 3.59 15.23
N ARG A 668 10.80 4.22 14.12
CA ARG A 668 10.54 5.65 13.94
C ARG A 668 9.06 5.98 13.98
N ASN A 669 8.23 5.16 13.34
CA ASN A 669 6.78 5.35 13.34
C ASN A 669 6.22 5.20 14.76
N MET A 670 6.74 4.25 15.55
CA MET A 670 6.20 3.95 16.88
C MET A 670 6.48 5.09 17.84
N ILE A 671 7.67 5.66 17.76
CA ILE A 671 8.04 6.85 18.53
C ILE A 671 7.19 8.04 18.11
N THR A 672 7.00 8.29 16.81
CA THR A 672 6.13 9.38 16.34
C THR A 672 4.68 9.19 16.79
N TYR A 673 4.10 8.00 16.62
CA TYR A 673 2.74 7.70 17.07
C TYR A 673 2.59 7.78 18.59
N ARG A 674 3.60 7.38 19.37
CA ARG A 674 3.56 7.56 20.82
C ARG A 674 3.42 9.04 21.17
N ARG A 675 4.22 9.90 20.54
CA ARG A 675 4.19 11.36 20.76
C ARG A 675 2.88 12.01 20.30
N LEU A 676 2.20 11.45 19.30
CA LEU A 676 0.89 11.92 18.81
C LEU A 676 -0.30 11.44 19.66
N ILE A 677 -0.17 10.29 20.33
CA ILE A 677 -1.28 9.66 21.06
C ILE A 677 -1.28 10.08 22.53
N PHE A 678 -0.11 10.33 23.11
CA PHE A 678 0.07 10.60 24.52
C PHE A 678 0.72 11.96 24.74
N ASP A 679 0.14 12.72 25.67
CA ASP A 679 0.61 14.05 26.06
C ASP A 679 1.65 14.00 27.19
N GLU A 680 2.60 13.06 27.07
CA GLU A 680 3.69 12.90 28.05
C GLU A 680 5.06 12.86 27.35
N SER A 681 5.99 13.65 27.88
CA SER A 681 7.39 13.56 27.51
C SER A 681 7.97 12.24 27.98
N PHE A 682 8.79 11.59 27.16
CA PHE A 682 9.43 10.33 27.54
C PHE A 682 10.87 10.24 27.03
N LYS A 683 11.65 9.38 27.69
CA LYS A 683 13.04 9.12 27.32
C LYS A 683 13.17 7.70 26.81
N LEU A 684 13.80 7.54 25.65
CA LEU A 684 14.15 6.23 25.09
C LEU A 684 15.64 6.00 25.29
N LYS A 685 16.00 5.02 26.11
CA LYS A 685 17.40 4.58 26.25
C LYS A 685 17.70 3.44 25.28
N LYS A 686 18.97 3.29 24.92
CA LYS A 686 19.44 2.25 23.98
C LYS A 686 19.06 0.84 24.46
N GLU A 687 19.21 0.57 25.75
CA GLU A 687 18.92 -0.72 26.40
C GLU A 687 17.42 -1.06 26.39
N MET A 688 16.56 -0.05 26.23
CA MET A 688 15.12 -0.27 26.10
C MET A 688 14.79 -0.93 24.76
N LEU A 689 15.59 -0.76 23.70
CA LEU A 689 15.36 -1.43 22.41
C LEU A 689 15.36 -2.97 22.50
N THR A 690 15.90 -3.53 23.58
CA THR A 690 15.85 -4.96 23.87
C THR A 690 14.86 -5.34 24.99
N ASN A 691 14.11 -4.38 25.55
CA ASN A 691 13.21 -4.55 26.71
C ASN A 691 11.87 -3.76 26.58
N LEU A 692 11.46 -3.39 25.37
CA LEU A 692 10.31 -2.51 25.03
C LEU A 692 8.96 -3.24 24.90
#